data_AF-A0A091II86-F1
#
_entry.id   AF-A0A091II86-F1
#
_cell.length_a   1.000
_cell.length_b   1.000
_cell.length_c   1.000
_cell.angle_alpha   90.00
_cell.angle_beta   90.00
_cell.angle_gamma   90.00
#
_symmetry.space_group_name_H-M   'P 1'
#
loop_
_entity.id
_entity.type
_entity.pdbx_description
1 polymer ?
#
loop_
_entity_poly.entity_id
_entity_poly.type
_entity_poly.pdbx_seq_one_letter_code
_entity_poly.pdbx_strand_id
1 'polypeptide(L)'
;VLEQFLREGGLPALLWELCQQQAQSSPPELQEALLGKVVCLPDHLGNSLHGEGPAVFFPQNYFPLLGDAILQVLQKISDSLRAGLDCSISSVSHVLGKVCIQGRQKEILGVLVPRLTDLTRSDCIWQRICWRLVECVPERWMEAVVLGFVQRAAGADVLSRLLGNLVVKNKKAQFVVTQKLLLLQYGHTTAVLQNLLGYLALDSLRRPLLIKVLQELLETWGSSSAVKHSPPEQQLYISKAILICLSHLKEPEIESCRQELLMSMLEGVKCHLDSNLPQIRCLGMVVAESISSKINTDGPVLKFQVRLIITICLVCRRDEKAEAALPVVLGSNKNSPAAAPAVPAEVSDTELDSDDDLIPYDMSDDKELKTKAPVYIRDCIEVLTGSEDVDKWEATIKALESLVRKNPAATREVSVELAKILLHLEEKTCIEGFVELRQRAQVAVLTTDPIPVAKYLTSQFYSLNYSLRQRMDILDVLVLAAQELSYPKSHGKTKHSDAQKPCIHLLPESDSSKDWRKIVDERIKSKTRRFATGQSQVKLDSRPNEFNSVAGHFFFPLIQHFDRPLTTFDLLGEDHLVLGRLVHTLSILMCLAINTLAVTVMGKALLEFVWALRFHTDSYVRQGLLSCVSSVLLSVPKEHLLEDMTEELLEAQSWLGDVVEKDPDGDCRRLALQSLLLMENLKKKL
;
A
#
# COMPACT_ATOMS: atom_id res chain seq x y z
N VAL A 1 -44.55 -31.69 -10.77
CA VAL A 1 -43.92 -32.22 -12.00
C VAL A 1 -42.43 -31.90 -12.06
N LEU A 2 -42.00 -30.64 -12.22
CA LEU A 2 -40.56 -30.32 -12.32
C LEU A 2 -39.75 -30.73 -11.07
N GLU A 3 -40.28 -30.53 -9.88
CA GLU A 3 -39.61 -30.96 -8.64
C GLU A 3 -39.47 -32.49 -8.57
N GLN A 4 -40.50 -33.21 -9.00
CA GLN A 4 -40.48 -34.67 -9.09
C GLN A 4 -39.47 -35.15 -10.13
N PHE A 5 -39.41 -34.49 -11.30
CA PHE A 5 -38.40 -34.73 -12.33
C PHE A 5 -36.97 -34.56 -11.78
N LEU A 6 -36.72 -33.55 -10.96
CA LEU A 6 -35.41 -33.39 -10.30
C LEU A 6 -35.13 -34.51 -9.29
N ARG A 7 -36.12 -34.88 -8.46
CA ARG A 7 -35.98 -35.94 -7.44
C ARG A 7 -35.75 -37.33 -8.04
N GLU A 8 -36.34 -37.62 -9.19
CA GLU A 8 -36.22 -38.91 -9.89
C GLU A 8 -34.95 -39.03 -10.75
N GLY A 9 -34.02 -38.08 -10.67
CA GLY A 9 -32.78 -38.12 -11.46
C GLY A 9 -32.97 -37.75 -12.93
N GLY A 10 -33.99 -36.94 -13.24
CA GLY A 10 -34.29 -36.50 -14.59
C GLY A 10 -33.19 -35.67 -15.25
N LEU A 11 -32.45 -34.85 -14.49
CA LEU A 11 -31.31 -34.08 -15.01
C LEU A 11 -30.17 -34.98 -15.54
N PRO A 12 -29.62 -35.93 -14.75
CA PRO A 12 -28.62 -36.87 -15.27
C PRO A 12 -29.12 -37.70 -16.46
N ALA A 13 -30.39 -38.12 -16.45
CA ALA A 13 -30.98 -38.87 -17.56
C ALA A 13 -31.03 -38.03 -18.86
N LEU A 14 -31.55 -36.81 -18.77
CA LEU A 14 -31.64 -35.87 -19.89
C LEU A 14 -30.25 -35.55 -20.47
N LEU A 15 -29.28 -35.23 -19.61
CA LEU A 15 -27.91 -34.93 -20.04
C LEU A 15 -27.24 -36.14 -20.71
N TRP A 16 -27.47 -37.34 -20.18
CA TRP A 16 -26.94 -38.58 -20.76
C TRP A 16 -27.54 -38.88 -22.14
N GLU A 17 -28.85 -38.70 -22.31
CA GLU A 17 -29.49 -38.84 -23.63
C GLU A 17 -28.90 -37.88 -24.65
N LEU A 18 -28.63 -36.62 -24.27
CA LEU A 18 -27.99 -35.65 -25.16
C LEU A 18 -26.56 -36.06 -25.57
N CYS A 19 -25.81 -36.68 -24.64
CA CYS A 19 -24.49 -37.24 -24.93
C CYS A 19 -24.53 -38.42 -25.92
N GLN A 20 -25.60 -39.22 -25.89
CA GLN A 20 -25.81 -40.35 -26.81
C GLN A 20 -26.35 -39.88 -28.17
N GLN A 21 -27.33 -38.98 -28.18
CA GLN A 21 -28.00 -38.50 -29.40
C GLN A 21 -27.13 -37.60 -30.27
N GLN A 22 -26.09 -36.93 -29.73
CA GLN A 22 -25.13 -36.24 -30.60
C GLN A 22 -24.30 -37.19 -31.49
N ALA A 23 -24.29 -38.49 -31.22
CA ALA A 23 -23.82 -39.49 -32.17
C ALA A 23 -24.82 -39.73 -33.33
N GLN A 24 -26.06 -39.23 -33.22
CA GLN A 24 -27.18 -39.41 -34.17
C GLN A 24 -27.94 -38.08 -34.40
N SER A 25 -27.41 -37.23 -35.29
CA SER A 25 -28.06 -36.09 -35.99
C SER A 25 -29.33 -35.44 -35.37
N SER A 26 -29.27 -34.86 -34.17
CA SER A 26 -30.33 -33.99 -33.63
C SER A 26 -30.15 -32.51 -34.09
N PRO A 27 -31.23 -31.72 -34.30
CA PRO A 27 -31.12 -30.33 -34.76
C PRO A 27 -30.43 -29.42 -33.73
N PRO A 28 -29.51 -28.52 -34.15
CA PRO A 28 -28.76 -27.64 -33.25
C PRO A 28 -29.67 -26.67 -32.48
N GLU A 29 -30.78 -26.23 -33.07
CA GLU A 29 -31.75 -25.32 -32.45
C GLU A 29 -32.45 -25.94 -31.22
N LEU A 30 -32.78 -27.24 -31.30
CA LEU A 30 -33.39 -27.97 -30.19
C LEU A 30 -32.42 -28.09 -29.01
N GLN A 31 -31.13 -28.34 -29.30
CA GLN A 31 -30.10 -28.43 -28.27
C GLN A 31 -29.87 -27.10 -27.56
N GLU A 32 -29.84 -25.98 -28.29
CA GLU A 32 -29.67 -24.65 -27.70
C GLU A 32 -30.91 -24.24 -26.87
N ALA A 33 -32.12 -24.58 -27.34
CA ALA A 33 -33.35 -24.36 -26.59
C ALA A 33 -33.37 -25.16 -25.26
N LEU A 34 -33.04 -26.46 -25.32
CA LEU A 34 -32.96 -27.32 -24.12
C LEU A 34 -31.88 -26.84 -23.15
N LEU A 35 -30.70 -26.48 -23.64
CA LEU A 35 -29.64 -25.87 -22.85
C LEU A 35 -30.12 -24.61 -22.12
N GLY A 36 -30.79 -23.71 -22.84
CA GLY A 36 -31.38 -22.51 -22.27
C GLY A 36 -32.43 -22.81 -21.20
N LYS A 37 -33.28 -23.82 -21.41
CA LYS A 37 -34.30 -24.20 -20.42
C LYS A 37 -33.70 -24.83 -19.17
N VAL A 38 -32.70 -25.71 -19.29
CA VAL A 38 -32.03 -26.35 -18.15
C VAL A 38 -31.29 -25.32 -17.30
N VAL A 39 -30.55 -24.41 -17.95
CA VAL A 39 -29.68 -23.47 -17.24
C VAL A 39 -30.45 -22.28 -16.66
N CYS A 40 -31.46 -21.75 -17.38
CA CYS A 40 -32.30 -20.65 -16.89
C CYS A 40 -33.50 -21.10 -16.05
N LEU A 41 -33.62 -22.39 -15.68
CA LEU A 41 -34.77 -22.90 -14.93
C LEU A 41 -35.01 -22.15 -13.61
N PRO A 42 -33.97 -21.89 -12.77
CA PRO A 42 -34.11 -21.08 -11.56
C PRO A 42 -34.69 -19.69 -11.82
N ASP A 43 -34.19 -19.00 -12.84
CA ASP A 43 -34.57 -17.62 -13.14
C ASP A 43 -36.01 -17.55 -13.67
N HIS A 44 -36.40 -18.49 -14.55
CA HIS A 44 -37.79 -18.57 -15.04
C HIS A 44 -38.78 -18.83 -13.92
N LEU A 45 -38.46 -19.72 -12.99
CA LEU A 45 -39.34 -20.03 -11.85
C LEU A 45 -39.34 -18.90 -10.83
N GLY A 46 -38.18 -18.30 -10.53
CA GLY A 46 -38.08 -17.15 -9.65
C GLY A 46 -38.93 -15.97 -10.13
N ASN A 47 -38.88 -15.67 -11.43
CA ASN A 47 -39.68 -14.61 -12.05
C ASN A 47 -41.18 -14.94 -12.08
N SER A 48 -41.54 -16.21 -12.27
CA SER A 48 -42.94 -16.63 -12.36
C SER A 48 -43.60 -16.76 -10.99
N LEU A 49 -42.83 -17.14 -9.96
CA LEU A 49 -43.30 -17.43 -8.60
C LEU A 49 -42.93 -16.34 -7.59
N HIS A 50 -42.35 -15.21 -8.03
CA HIS A 50 -41.98 -14.07 -7.18
C HIS A 50 -41.13 -14.42 -5.94
N GLY A 51 -40.31 -15.49 -6.03
CA GLY A 51 -39.47 -15.96 -4.93
C GLY A 51 -40.15 -16.94 -3.94
N GLU A 52 -41.44 -17.22 -4.07
CA GLU A 52 -42.19 -18.17 -3.21
C GLU A 52 -42.14 -19.63 -3.69
N GLY A 53 -41.19 -19.95 -4.59
CA GLY A 53 -41.04 -21.29 -5.16
C GLY A 53 -40.33 -22.30 -4.24
N PRO A 54 -40.40 -23.61 -4.56
CA PRO A 54 -39.68 -24.64 -3.82
C PRO A 54 -38.18 -24.37 -3.77
N ALA A 55 -37.57 -24.59 -2.59
CA ALA A 55 -36.18 -24.22 -2.35
C ALA A 55 -35.16 -24.89 -3.29
N VAL A 56 -35.51 -26.04 -3.86
CA VAL A 56 -34.70 -26.79 -4.84
C VAL A 56 -34.36 -25.94 -6.07
N PHE A 57 -35.22 -25.00 -6.45
CA PHE A 57 -35.02 -24.15 -7.62
C PHE A 57 -34.28 -22.85 -7.34
N PHE A 58 -33.93 -22.55 -6.08
CA PHE A 58 -33.05 -21.42 -5.82
C PHE A 58 -31.65 -21.69 -6.41
N PRO A 59 -30.99 -20.69 -7.02
CA PRO A 59 -29.67 -20.87 -7.64
C PRO A 59 -28.66 -21.59 -6.73
N GLN A 60 -28.67 -21.28 -5.44
CA GLN A 60 -27.78 -21.86 -4.42
C GLN A 60 -27.96 -23.37 -4.24
N ASN A 61 -29.13 -23.92 -4.59
CA ASN A 61 -29.47 -25.34 -4.45
C ASN A 61 -29.51 -26.04 -5.81
N TYR A 62 -30.03 -25.37 -6.84
CA TYR A 62 -30.19 -25.95 -8.17
C TYR A 62 -28.85 -26.19 -8.89
N PHE A 63 -27.92 -25.24 -8.88
CA PHE A 63 -26.64 -25.39 -9.59
C PHE A 63 -25.71 -26.43 -8.96
N PRO A 64 -25.69 -26.64 -7.63
CA PRO A 64 -25.05 -27.81 -7.04
C PRO A 64 -25.68 -29.13 -7.49
N LEU A 65 -27.02 -29.24 -7.51
CA LEU A 65 -27.72 -30.43 -8.01
C LEU A 65 -27.40 -30.71 -9.49
N LEU A 66 -27.32 -29.65 -10.31
CA LEU A 66 -26.87 -29.76 -11.70
C LEU A 66 -25.40 -30.20 -11.80
N GLY A 67 -24.55 -29.74 -10.90
CA GLY A 67 -23.16 -30.20 -10.76
C GLY A 67 -23.07 -31.70 -10.46
N ASP A 68 -23.87 -32.20 -9.50
CA ASP A 68 -23.95 -33.64 -9.20
C ASP A 68 -24.49 -34.44 -10.39
N ALA A 69 -25.48 -33.91 -11.10
CA ALA A 69 -25.99 -34.52 -12.32
C ALA A 69 -24.90 -34.63 -13.42
N ILE A 70 -24.09 -33.58 -13.59
CA ILE A 70 -22.95 -33.59 -14.51
C ILE A 70 -21.94 -34.67 -14.08
N LEU A 71 -21.61 -34.78 -12.79
CA LEU A 71 -20.67 -35.82 -12.32
C LEU A 71 -21.18 -37.23 -12.61
N GLN A 72 -22.46 -37.50 -12.41
CA GLN A 72 -23.07 -38.79 -12.75
C GLN A 72 -22.96 -39.10 -14.24
N VAL A 73 -23.19 -38.11 -15.10
CA VAL A 73 -23.04 -38.24 -16.55
C VAL A 73 -21.58 -38.47 -16.94
N LEU A 74 -20.65 -37.73 -16.35
CA LEU A 74 -19.22 -37.93 -16.58
C LEU A 74 -18.75 -39.33 -16.13
N GLN A 75 -19.30 -39.86 -15.04
CA GLN A 75 -19.04 -41.24 -14.60
C GLN A 75 -19.53 -42.24 -15.65
N LYS A 76 -20.75 -42.08 -16.18
CA LYS A 76 -21.26 -42.92 -17.28
C LYS A 76 -20.39 -42.83 -18.54
N ILE A 77 -19.94 -41.62 -18.90
CA ILE A 77 -18.99 -41.42 -20.01
C ILE A 77 -17.69 -42.18 -19.74
N SER A 78 -17.16 -42.11 -18.50
CA SER A 78 -15.95 -42.83 -18.10
C SER A 78 -16.12 -44.35 -18.26
N ASP A 79 -17.26 -44.90 -17.85
CA ASP A 79 -17.56 -46.32 -17.96
C ASP A 79 -17.74 -46.77 -19.42
N SER A 80 -18.40 -45.95 -20.25
CA SER A 80 -18.53 -46.20 -21.69
C SER A 80 -17.18 -46.14 -22.42
N LEU A 81 -16.32 -45.18 -22.09
CA LEU A 81 -14.97 -45.10 -22.65
C LEU A 81 -14.11 -46.30 -22.25
N ARG A 82 -14.23 -46.80 -21.01
CA ARG A 82 -13.56 -48.04 -20.58
C ARG A 82 -14.11 -49.27 -21.30
N ALA A 83 -15.38 -49.25 -21.70
CA ALA A 83 -16.01 -50.29 -22.51
C ALA A 83 -15.72 -50.17 -24.02
N GLY A 84 -14.95 -49.15 -24.45
CA GLY A 84 -14.62 -48.94 -25.86
C GLY A 84 -15.74 -48.36 -26.71
N LEU A 85 -16.74 -47.73 -26.09
CA LEU A 85 -17.86 -47.08 -26.77
C LEU A 85 -17.58 -45.57 -26.94
N ASP A 86 -17.93 -45.03 -28.10
CA ASP A 86 -17.83 -43.59 -28.37
C ASP A 86 -18.98 -42.82 -27.70
N CYS A 87 -18.66 -41.68 -27.09
CA CYS A 87 -19.62 -40.80 -26.41
C CYS A 87 -19.26 -39.33 -26.66
N SER A 88 -20.27 -38.45 -26.80
CA SER A 88 -20.05 -37.01 -26.89
C SER A 88 -20.11 -36.35 -25.51
N ILE A 89 -19.08 -35.57 -25.14
CA ILE A 89 -19.09 -34.74 -23.92
C ILE A 89 -19.64 -33.34 -24.17
N SER A 90 -19.88 -32.97 -25.43
CA SER A 90 -20.05 -31.56 -25.80
C SER A 90 -21.28 -30.94 -25.12
N SER A 91 -22.40 -31.65 -25.02
CA SER A 91 -23.61 -31.15 -24.34
C SER A 91 -23.33 -30.76 -22.88
N VAL A 92 -22.54 -31.55 -22.17
CA VAL A 92 -22.12 -31.28 -20.78
C VAL A 92 -21.20 -30.04 -20.74
N SER A 93 -20.27 -29.92 -21.67
CA SER A 93 -19.41 -28.73 -21.82
C SER A 93 -20.22 -27.46 -22.06
N HIS A 94 -21.27 -27.54 -22.89
CA HIS A 94 -22.13 -26.40 -23.18
C HIS A 94 -22.95 -25.98 -21.95
N VAL A 95 -23.49 -26.95 -21.19
CA VAL A 95 -24.17 -26.68 -19.91
C VAL A 95 -23.22 -25.99 -18.94
N LEU A 96 -22.02 -26.54 -18.75
CA LEU A 96 -21.00 -25.95 -17.88
C LEU A 96 -20.67 -24.52 -18.29
N GLY A 97 -20.37 -24.29 -19.57
CA GLY A 97 -20.03 -22.96 -20.09
C GLY A 97 -21.17 -21.96 -19.94
N LYS A 98 -22.40 -22.37 -20.23
CA LYS A 98 -23.58 -21.50 -20.12
C LYS A 98 -23.87 -21.12 -18.66
N VAL A 99 -23.71 -22.04 -17.72
CA VAL A 99 -23.87 -21.77 -16.28
C VAL A 99 -22.80 -20.78 -15.80
N CYS A 100 -21.55 -20.96 -16.23
CA CYS A 100 -20.46 -20.06 -15.86
C CYS A 100 -20.68 -18.63 -16.40
N ILE A 101 -21.08 -18.44 -17.66
CA ILE A 101 -21.31 -17.07 -18.18
C ILE A 101 -22.50 -16.35 -17.50
N GLN A 102 -23.45 -17.09 -16.91
CA GLN A 102 -24.52 -16.50 -16.09
C GLN A 102 -24.07 -16.08 -14.68
N GLY A 103 -22.77 -16.18 -14.36
CA GLY A 103 -22.22 -15.81 -13.06
C GLY A 103 -22.46 -16.86 -11.97
N ARG A 104 -22.87 -18.07 -12.35
CA ARG A 104 -23.14 -19.19 -11.43
C ARG A 104 -21.98 -20.18 -11.34
N GLN A 105 -20.78 -19.75 -11.76
CA GLN A 105 -19.58 -20.60 -11.71
C GLN A 105 -19.24 -21.04 -10.28
N LYS A 106 -19.56 -20.22 -9.26
CA LYS A 106 -19.21 -20.50 -7.88
C LYS A 106 -19.95 -21.73 -7.38
N GLU A 107 -21.23 -21.84 -7.67
CA GLU A 107 -22.12 -22.90 -7.22
C GLU A 107 -21.80 -24.22 -7.94
N ILE A 108 -21.74 -24.20 -9.28
CA ILE A 108 -21.50 -25.41 -10.08
C ILE A 108 -20.07 -25.95 -9.90
N LEU A 109 -19.04 -25.10 -10.01
CA LEU A 109 -17.65 -25.54 -9.85
C LEU A 109 -17.30 -25.83 -8.40
N GLY A 110 -18.08 -25.32 -7.45
CA GLY A 110 -17.97 -25.69 -6.04
C GLY A 110 -18.23 -27.18 -5.79
N VAL A 111 -19.04 -27.82 -6.64
CA VAL A 111 -19.28 -29.27 -6.61
C VAL A 111 -18.32 -30.01 -7.53
N LEU A 112 -18.14 -29.52 -8.77
CA LEU A 112 -17.36 -30.22 -9.78
C LEU A 112 -15.86 -30.28 -9.44
N VAL A 113 -15.23 -29.15 -9.09
CA VAL A 113 -13.77 -29.08 -8.96
C VAL A 113 -13.22 -30.00 -7.87
N PRO A 114 -13.78 -30.05 -6.64
CA PRO A 114 -13.30 -30.98 -5.62
C PRO A 114 -13.38 -32.45 -6.07
N ARG A 115 -14.51 -32.86 -6.64
CA ARG A 115 -14.73 -34.24 -7.10
C ARG A 115 -13.82 -34.63 -8.26
N LEU A 116 -13.67 -33.75 -9.25
CA LEU A 116 -12.76 -33.98 -10.37
C LEU A 116 -11.29 -33.97 -9.92
N THR A 117 -10.94 -33.22 -8.88
CA THR A 117 -9.59 -33.21 -8.31
C THR A 117 -9.22 -34.59 -7.76
N ASP A 118 -10.14 -35.23 -7.03
CA ASP A 118 -9.94 -36.58 -6.50
C ASP A 118 -9.86 -37.62 -7.62
N LEU A 119 -10.79 -37.57 -8.58
CA LEU A 119 -10.89 -38.53 -9.69
C LEU A 119 -9.68 -38.48 -10.64
N THR A 120 -9.15 -37.28 -10.90
CA THR A 120 -8.01 -37.11 -11.82
C THR A 120 -6.66 -37.47 -11.20
N ARG A 121 -6.58 -37.71 -9.89
CA ARG A 121 -5.32 -37.93 -9.17
C ARG A 121 -4.60 -39.20 -9.63
N SER A 122 -5.34 -40.28 -9.88
CA SER A 122 -4.80 -41.58 -10.27
C SER A 122 -5.30 -42.09 -11.62
N ASP A 123 -6.30 -41.43 -12.23
CA ASP A 123 -6.94 -41.92 -13.44
C ASP A 123 -6.74 -40.96 -14.63
N CYS A 124 -6.02 -41.45 -15.64
CA CYS A 124 -5.73 -40.71 -16.86
C CYS A 124 -6.94 -40.56 -17.79
N ILE A 125 -7.94 -41.44 -17.71
CA ILE A 125 -9.20 -41.33 -18.44
C ILE A 125 -9.94 -40.11 -17.90
N TRP A 126 -10.00 -39.94 -16.57
CA TRP A 126 -10.61 -38.77 -15.96
C TRP A 126 -9.91 -37.46 -16.32
N GLN A 127 -8.58 -37.46 -16.45
CA GLN A 127 -7.84 -36.30 -16.96
C GLN A 127 -8.26 -35.96 -18.40
N ARG A 128 -8.32 -36.96 -19.30
CA ARG A 128 -8.76 -36.76 -20.69
C ARG A 128 -10.21 -36.28 -20.78
N ILE A 129 -11.09 -36.80 -19.92
CA ILE A 129 -12.49 -36.33 -19.81
C ILE A 129 -12.51 -34.85 -19.41
N CYS A 130 -11.74 -34.44 -18.41
CA CYS A 130 -11.67 -33.02 -18.00
C CYS A 130 -11.13 -32.12 -19.11
N TRP A 131 -10.07 -32.54 -19.81
CA TRP A 131 -9.52 -31.77 -20.93
C TRP A 131 -10.57 -31.59 -22.03
N ARG A 132 -11.26 -32.67 -22.42
CA ARG A 132 -12.33 -32.61 -23.42
C ARG A 132 -13.53 -31.78 -22.93
N LEU A 133 -13.87 -31.86 -21.65
CA LEU A 133 -14.94 -31.08 -21.03
C LEU A 133 -14.71 -29.58 -21.24
N VAL A 134 -13.48 -29.10 -21.05
CA VAL A 134 -13.17 -27.68 -21.20
C VAL A 134 -12.84 -27.30 -22.65
N GLU A 135 -12.20 -28.19 -23.43
CA GLU A 135 -11.92 -27.97 -24.86
C GLU A 135 -13.20 -27.78 -25.69
N CYS A 136 -14.30 -28.46 -25.34
CA CYS A 136 -15.59 -28.36 -26.03
C CYS A 136 -16.44 -27.17 -25.58
N VAL A 137 -15.96 -26.30 -24.69
CA VAL A 137 -16.67 -25.07 -24.32
C VAL A 137 -16.56 -24.03 -25.45
N PRO A 138 -17.68 -23.45 -25.91
CA PRO A 138 -17.65 -22.35 -26.88
C PRO A 138 -16.77 -21.18 -26.43
N GLU A 139 -16.02 -20.57 -27.37
CA GLU A 139 -15.07 -19.49 -27.06
C GLU A 139 -15.71 -18.32 -26.31
N ARG A 140 -16.98 -18.00 -26.61
CA ARG A 140 -17.77 -16.96 -25.93
C ARG A 140 -17.92 -17.19 -24.42
N TRP A 141 -17.80 -18.43 -23.93
CA TRP A 141 -17.96 -18.80 -22.52
C TRP A 141 -16.63 -19.19 -21.85
N MET A 142 -15.56 -19.29 -22.64
CA MET A 142 -14.26 -19.80 -22.21
C MET A 142 -13.69 -19.02 -21.01
N GLU A 143 -13.83 -17.69 -21.02
CA GLU A 143 -13.32 -16.84 -19.93
C GLU A 143 -13.93 -17.18 -18.57
N ALA A 144 -15.26 -17.27 -18.49
CA ALA A 144 -15.96 -17.55 -17.24
C ALA A 144 -15.62 -18.95 -16.71
N VAL A 145 -15.47 -19.93 -17.61
CA VAL A 145 -15.07 -21.29 -17.25
C VAL A 145 -13.64 -21.32 -16.73
N VAL A 146 -12.67 -20.78 -17.49
CA VAL A 146 -11.26 -20.75 -17.08
C VAL A 146 -11.10 -20.01 -15.75
N LEU A 147 -11.68 -18.83 -15.61
CA LEU A 147 -11.64 -18.06 -14.36
C LEU A 147 -12.19 -18.87 -13.18
N GLY A 148 -13.32 -19.54 -13.38
CA GLY A 148 -13.92 -20.39 -12.36
C GLY A 148 -13.01 -21.56 -11.93
N PHE A 149 -12.35 -22.23 -12.87
CA PHE A 149 -11.40 -23.30 -12.55
C PHE A 149 -10.17 -22.77 -11.81
N VAL A 150 -9.57 -21.67 -12.27
CA VAL A 150 -8.37 -21.07 -11.64
C VAL A 150 -8.67 -20.62 -10.21
N GLN A 151 -9.86 -20.06 -9.96
CA GLN A 151 -10.30 -19.61 -8.63
C GLN A 151 -10.61 -20.75 -7.65
N ARG A 152 -10.93 -21.94 -8.14
CA ARG A 152 -11.38 -23.08 -7.32
C ARG A 152 -10.34 -24.18 -7.14
N ALA A 153 -9.38 -24.29 -8.05
CA ALA A 153 -8.31 -25.26 -7.93
C ALA A 153 -7.48 -24.99 -6.66
N ALA A 154 -7.12 -26.05 -5.94
CA ALA A 154 -6.31 -25.94 -4.73
C ALA A 154 -4.82 -25.66 -5.02
N GLY A 155 -4.38 -25.85 -6.28
CA GLY A 155 -3.00 -25.70 -6.70
C GLY A 155 -2.85 -25.76 -8.22
N ALA A 156 -1.66 -25.38 -8.71
CA ALA A 156 -1.30 -25.44 -10.13
C ALA A 156 -1.31 -26.86 -10.71
N ASP A 157 -0.96 -27.87 -9.91
CA ASP A 157 -0.97 -29.29 -10.29
C ASP A 157 -2.39 -29.78 -10.58
N VAL A 158 -3.35 -29.40 -9.73
CA VAL A 158 -4.78 -29.68 -9.89
C VAL A 158 -5.26 -29.01 -11.18
N LEU A 159 -4.95 -27.73 -11.35
CA LEU A 159 -5.34 -26.99 -12.53
C LEU A 159 -4.77 -27.61 -13.81
N SER A 160 -3.53 -28.11 -13.77
CA SER A 160 -2.87 -28.81 -14.88
C SER A 160 -3.58 -30.12 -15.23
N ARG A 161 -4.00 -30.91 -14.23
CA ARG A 161 -4.78 -32.15 -14.47
C ARG A 161 -6.16 -31.87 -15.04
N LEU A 162 -6.80 -30.78 -14.65
CA LEU A 162 -8.16 -30.42 -15.09
C LEU A 162 -8.18 -29.77 -16.48
N LEU A 163 -7.27 -28.84 -16.76
CA LEU A 163 -7.26 -28.05 -18.01
C LEU A 163 -6.30 -28.59 -19.08
N GLY A 164 -5.31 -29.40 -18.69
CA GLY A 164 -4.31 -29.94 -19.62
C GLY A 164 -3.57 -28.83 -20.37
N ASN A 165 -3.47 -28.96 -21.70
CA ASN A 165 -2.83 -27.98 -22.58
C ASN A 165 -3.84 -27.07 -23.31
N LEU A 166 -4.97 -26.76 -22.67
CA LEU A 166 -6.03 -25.92 -23.23
C LEU A 166 -5.52 -24.59 -23.81
N VAL A 167 -4.60 -23.92 -23.10
CA VAL A 167 -4.03 -22.62 -23.50
C VAL A 167 -3.14 -22.70 -24.75
N VAL A 168 -2.66 -23.89 -25.12
CA VAL A 168 -1.90 -24.09 -26.36
C VAL A 168 -2.85 -24.36 -27.53
N LYS A 169 -3.99 -25.01 -27.26
CA LYS A 169 -4.96 -25.43 -28.29
C LYS A 169 -6.00 -24.35 -28.61
N ASN A 170 -6.33 -23.48 -27.66
CA ASN A 170 -7.41 -22.51 -27.79
C ASN A 170 -6.89 -21.08 -27.56
N LYS A 171 -6.93 -20.24 -28.62
CA LYS A 171 -6.44 -18.85 -28.58
C LYS A 171 -7.18 -17.98 -27.57
N LYS A 172 -8.48 -18.20 -27.37
CA LYS A 172 -9.27 -17.44 -26.38
C LYS A 172 -8.83 -17.79 -24.97
N ALA A 173 -8.64 -19.07 -24.66
CA ALA A 173 -8.12 -19.52 -23.37
C ALA A 173 -6.70 -18.99 -23.13
N GLN A 174 -5.84 -19.02 -24.16
CA GLN A 174 -4.51 -18.42 -24.13
C GLN A 174 -4.58 -16.95 -23.73
N PHE A 175 -5.36 -16.13 -24.46
CA PHE A 175 -5.51 -14.71 -24.17
C PHE A 175 -6.06 -14.44 -22.76
N VAL A 176 -7.05 -15.20 -22.31
CA VAL A 176 -7.61 -15.03 -20.96
C VAL A 176 -6.52 -15.26 -19.91
N VAL A 177 -5.79 -16.36 -20.02
CA VAL A 177 -4.75 -16.74 -19.05
C VAL A 177 -3.53 -15.83 -19.11
N THR A 178 -3.01 -15.51 -20.29
CA THR A 178 -1.74 -14.78 -20.41
C THR A 178 -1.90 -13.26 -20.38
N GLN A 179 -3.09 -12.74 -20.67
CA GLN A 179 -3.31 -11.29 -20.81
C GLN A 179 -4.43 -10.82 -19.88
N LYS A 180 -5.64 -11.35 -20.06
CA LYS A 180 -6.83 -10.77 -19.43
C LYS A 180 -6.77 -10.85 -17.91
N LEU A 181 -6.44 -12.01 -17.35
CA LEU A 181 -6.38 -12.22 -15.89
C LEU A 181 -5.15 -11.61 -15.21
N LEU A 182 -4.15 -11.18 -15.99
CA LEU A 182 -2.87 -10.70 -15.48
C LEU A 182 -2.69 -9.18 -15.63
N LEU A 183 -3.12 -8.62 -16.77
CA LEU A 183 -2.89 -7.22 -17.13
C LEU A 183 -4.20 -6.40 -17.17
N LEU A 184 -5.28 -6.98 -17.68
CA LEU A 184 -6.56 -6.26 -17.91
C LEU A 184 -7.53 -6.36 -16.72
N GLN A 185 -7.46 -7.45 -15.97
CA GLN A 185 -8.21 -7.69 -14.75
C GLN A 185 -7.20 -7.79 -13.60
N TYR A 186 -7.33 -6.93 -12.61
CA TYR A 186 -6.57 -6.98 -11.36
C TYR A 186 -7.52 -7.18 -10.18
N GLY A 187 -6.97 -7.57 -9.03
CA GLY A 187 -7.76 -7.83 -7.81
C GLY A 187 -8.03 -9.31 -7.52
N HIS A 188 -7.41 -10.22 -8.28
CA HIS A 188 -7.38 -11.63 -7.89
C HIS A 188 -6.41 -11.86 -6.71
N THR A 189 -6.67 -12.91 -5.93
CA THR A 189 -5.81 -13.25 -4.78
C THR A 189 -4.47 -13.82 -5.26
N THR A 190 -3.45 -13.75 -4.41
CA THR A 190 -2.12 -14.30 -4.74
C THR A 190 -2.17 -15.80 -5.04
N ALA A 191 -3.06 -16.57 -4.40
CA ALA A 191 -3.28 -17.98 -4.70
C ALA A 191 -3.77 -18.22 -6.14
N VAL A 192 -4.64 -17.34 -6.67
CA VAL A 192 -5.12 -17.43 -8.06
C VAL A 192 -3.96 -17.18 -9.04
N LEU A 193 -3.10 -16.19 -8.76
CA LEU A 193 -1.90 -15.94 -9.54
C LEU A 193 -0.93 -17.14 -9.52
N GLN A 194 -0.72 -17.75 -8.34
CA GLN A 194 0.12 -18.95 -8.18
C GLN A 194 -0.43 -20.14 -8.97
N ASN A 195 -1.74 -20.37 -8.91
CA ASN A 195 -2.39 -21.42 -9.70
C ASN A 195 -2.19 -21.20 -11.19
N LEU A 196 -2.41 -19.97 -11.67
CA LEU A 196 -2.36 -19.60 -13.08
C LEU A 196 -0.93 -19.70 -13.65
N LEU A 197 0.04 -19.07 -12.99
CA LEU A 197 1.42 -19.02 -13.44
C LEU A 197 2.14 -20.35 -13.22
N GLY A 198 1.85 -21.04 -12.11
CA GLY A 198 2.30 -22.41 -11.88
C GLY A 198 1.73 -23.37 -12.93
N TYR A 199 0.47 -23.21 -13.34
CA TYR A 199 -0.10 -23.99 -14.45
C TYR A 199 0.73 -23.81 -15.71
N LEU A 200 1.10 -22.59 -16.11
CA LEU A 200 1.97 -22.37 -17.28
C LEU A 200 3.38 -22.99 -17.10
N ALA A 201 3.88 -23.08 -15.87
CA ALA A 201 5.20 -23.61 -15.57
C ALA A 201 5.30 -25.15 -15.63
N LEU A 202 4.21 -25.89 -15.38
CA LEU A 202 4.26 -27.33 -15.12
C LEU A 202 4.53 -28.22 -16.35
N ASP A 203 4.23 -27.77 -17.58
CA ASP A 203 4.41 -28.57 -18.81
C ASP A 203 5.24 -27.80 -19.84
N SER A 204 6.18 -28.49 -20.49
CA SER A 204 7.12 -27.91 -21.45
C SER A 204 6.46 -27.18 -22.62
N LEU A 205 5.27 -27.59 -23.06
CA LEU A 205 4.52 -26.94 -24.14
C LEU A 205 3.95 -25.58 -23.72
N ARG A 206 3.76 -25.35 -22.41
CA ARG A 206 3.22 -24.11 -21.85
C ARG A 206 4.30 -23.15 -21.36
N ARG A 207 5.50 -23.64 -21.05
CA ARG A 207 6.61 -22.79 -20.55
C ARG A 207 6.97 -21.60 -21.46
N PRO A 208 6.94 -21.69 -22.80
CA PRO A 208 7.14 -20.50 -23.65
C PRO A 208 6.12 -19.38 -23.39
N LEU A 209 4.88 -19.74 -23.02
CA LEU A 209 3.86 -18.75 -22.64
C LEU A 209 4.18 -18.09 -21.30
N LEU A 210 4.77 -18.81 -20.35
CA LEU A 210 5.23 -18.23 -19.07
C LEU A 210 6.31 -17.16 -19.29
N ILE A 211 7.29 -17.45 -20.16
CA ILE A 211 8.36 -16.50 -20.49
C ILE A 211 7.78 -15.26 -21.17
N LYS A 212 6.88 -15.47 -22.15
CA LYS A 212 6.17 -14.37 -22.82
C LYS A 212 5.39 -13.50 -21.83
N VAL A 213 4.66 -14.14 -20.89
CA VAL A 213 3.93 -13.43 -19.83
C VAL A 213 4.87 -12.61 -18.95
N LEU A 214 6.02 -13.16 -18.57
CA LEU A 214 7.00 -12.43 -17.77
C LEU A 214 7.53 -11.19 -18.50
N GLN A 215 7.82 -11.30 -19.80
CA GLN A 215 8.25 -10.16 -20.63
C GLN A 215 7.17 -9.07 -20.69
N GLU A 216 5.92 -9.43 -20.96
CA GLU A 216 4.79 -8.48 -21.05
C GLU A 216 4.48 -7.81 -19.69
N LEU A 217 4.61 -8.56 -18.59
CA LEU A 217 4.49 -8.02 -17.24
C LEU A 217 5.62 -7.03 -16.93
N LEU A 218 6.86 -7.36 -17.30
CA LEU A 218 8.02 -6.50 -17.10
C LEU A 218 7.98 -5.24 -17.97
N GLU A 219 7.47 -5.33 -19.19
CA GLU A 219 7.25 -4.16 -20.06
C GLU A 219 6.21 -3.21 -19.46
N THR A 220 5.08 -3.75 -18.98
CA THR A 220 4.03 -2.95 -18.32
C THR A 220 4.55 -2.34 -17.01
N TRP A 221 5.25 -3.12 -16.20
CA TRP A 221 5.87 -2.67 -14.95
C TRP A 221 6.96 -1.62 -15.21
N GLY A 222 7.76 -1.77 -16.26
CA GLY A 222 8.81 -0.84 -16.63
C GLY A 222 8.34 0.47 -17.27
N SER A 223 7.05 0.57 -17.63
CA SER A 223 6.52 1.75 -18.33
C SER A 223 6.28 2.93 -17.38
N SER A 224 6.96 4.06 -17.62
CA SER A 224 6.75 5.31 -16.87
C SER A 224 5.28 5.75 -16.85
N SER A 225 4.56 5.59 -17.97
CA SER A 225 3.14 5.91 -18.06
C SER A 225 2.29 5.01 -17.16
N ALA A 226 2.55 3.69 -17.19
CA ALA A 226 1.85 2.75 -16.34
C ALA A 226 2.10 3.04 -14.84
N VAL A 227 3.33 3.36 -14.45
CA VAL A 227 3.67 3.70 -13.06
C VAL A 227 2.96 4.97 -12.59
N LYS A 228 2.82 5.99 -13.46
CA LYS A 228 2.18 7.27 -13.12
C LYS A 228 0.65 7.20 -13.09
N HIS A 229 0.04 6.42 -13.98
CA HIS A 229 -1.41 6.44 -14.20
C HIS A 229 -2.17 5.20 -13.71
N SER A 230 -1.47 4.13 -13.29
CA SER A 230 -2.15 2.94 -12.75
C SER A 230 -2.32 3.04 -11.23
N PRO A 231 -3.41 2.51 -10.67
CA PRO A 231 -3.60 2.41 -9.23
C PRO A 231 -2.47 1.62 -8.53
N PRO A 232 -2.09 1.97 -7.29
CA PRO A 232 -1.09 1.21 -6.52
C PRO A 232 -1.42 -0.28 -6.36
N GLU A 233 -2.71 -0.62 -6.28
CA GLU A 233 -3.17 -2.01 -6.19
C GLU A 233 -2.85 -2.81 -7.45
N GLN A 234 -2.94 -2.18 -8.62
CA GLN A 234 -2.58 -2.80 -9.89
C GLN A 234 -1.06 -2.97 -10.01
N GLN A 235 -0.28 -1.97 -9.57
CA GLN A 235 1.19 -2.07 -9.53
C GLN A 235 1.65 -3.21 -8.60
N LEU A 236 1.02 -3.35 -7.44
CA LEU A 236 1.24 -4.47 -6.53
C LEU A 236 0.86 -5.81 -7.17
N TYR A 237 -0.25 -5.86 -7.90
CA TYR A 237 -0.73 -7.06 -8.58
C TYR A 237 0.25 -7.55 -9.65
N ILE A 238 0.72 -6.65 -10.52
CA ILE A 238 1.73 -6.94 -11.55
C ILE A 238 3.04 -7.38 -10.89
N SER A 239 3.50 -6.67 -9.85
CA SER A 239 4.70 -7.03 -9.11
C SER A 239 4.62 -8.44 -8.53
N LYS A 240 3.48 -8.82 -7.93
CA LYS A 240 3.26 -10.20 -7.45
C LYS A 240 3.33 -11.23 -8.57
N ALA A 241 2.71 -10.95 -9.73
CA ALA A 241 2.76 -11.84 -10.88
C ALA A 241 4.19 -12.03 -11.40
N ILE A 242 4.99 -10.96 -11.50
CA ILE A 242 6.42 -11.03 -11.86
C ILE A 242 7.19 -11.92 -10.89
N LEU A 243 7.04 -11.70 -9.58
CA LEU A 243 7.74 -12.49 -8.56
C LEU A 243 7.39 -13.98 -8.63
N ILE A 244 6.12 -14.31 -8.90
CA ILE A 244 5.68 -15.70 -9.08
C ILE A 244 6.28 -16.29 -10.37
N CYS A 245 6.28 -15.56 -11.48
CA CYS A 245 6.94 -15.99 -12.72
C CYS A 245 8.43 -16.30 -12.49
N LEU A 246 9.16 -15.39 -11.84
CA LEU A 246 10.58 -15.55 -11.50
C LEU A 246 10.84 -16.77 -10.60
N SER A 247 9.89 -17.11 -9.73
CA SER A 247 9.99 -18.30 -8.87
C SER A 247 9.93 -19.62 -9.66
N HIS A 248 9.29 -19.60 -10.83
CA HIS A 248 9.09 -20.78 -11.68
C HIS A 248 10.13 -20.93 -12.81
N LEU A 249 10.99 -19.93 -13.05
CA LEU A 249 12.03 -20.00 -14.06
C LEU A 249 13.10 -21.04 -13.70
N LYS A 250 13.54 -21.79 -14.71
CA LYS A 250 14.66 -22.75 -14.61
C LYS A 250 15.96 -22.10 -15.11
N GLU A 251 17.11 -22.61 -14.68
CA GLU A 251 18.44 -22.13 -15.06
C GLU A 251 18.63 -21.90 -16.57
N PRO A 252 18.27 -22.83 -17.49
CA PRO A 252 18.45 -22.60 -18.93
C PRO A 252 17.59 -21.45 -19.48
N GLU A 253 16.42 -21.23 -18.88
CA GLU A 253 15.53 -20.14 -19.31
C GLU A 253 16.05 -18.80 -18.80
N ILE A 254 16.55 -18.75 -17.56
CA ILE A 254 17.18 -17.57 -16.98
C ILE A 254 18.36 -17.12 -17.84
N GLU A 255 19.21 -18.06 -18.28
CA GLU A 255 20.34 -17.72 -19.14
C GLU A 255 19.87 -17.22 -20.52
N SER A 256 18.79 -17.79 -21.07
CA SER A 256 18.25 -17.37 -22.37
C SER A 256 17.66 -15.95 -22.37
N CYS A 257 17.05 -15.50 -21.27
CA CYS A 257 16.42 -14.18 -21.16
C CYS A 257 17.21 -13.21 -20.27
N ARG A 258 18.45 -13.55 -19.89
CA ARG A 258 19.26 -12.79 -18.91
C ARG A 258 19.40 -11.30 -19.25
N GLN A 259 19.74 -11.00 -20.50
CA GLN A 259 19.95 -9.62 -20.96
C GLN A 259 18.65 -8.81 -20.94
N GLU A 260 17.55 -9.43 -21.39
CA GLU A 260 16.22 -8.80 -21.38
C GLU A 260 15.76 -8.49 -19.95
N LEU A 261 15.88 -9.46 -19.03
CA LEU A 261 15.54 -9.27 -17.63
C LEU A 261 16.36 -8.15 -16.99
N LEU A 262 17.66 -8.05 -17.30
CA LEU A 262 18.52 -6.98 -16.80
C LEU A 262 18.07 -5.61 -17.33
N MET A 263 17.79 -5.50 -18.63
CA MET A 263 17.32 -4.26 -19.24
C MET A 263 15.97 -3.81 -18.68
N SER A 264 15.00 -4.71 -18.61
CA SER A 264 13.68 -4.41 -18.04
C SER A 264 13.76 -4.06 -16.55
N MET A 265 14.64 -4.72 -15.80
CA MET A 265 14.89 -4.39 -14.39
C MET A 265 15.42 -2.97 -14.24
N LEU A 266 16.45 -2.58 -14.98
CA LEU A 266 17.07 -1.26 -14.87
C LEU A 266 16.08 -0.14 -15.22
N GLU A 267 15.35 -0.28 -16.33
CA GLU A 267 14.35 0.72 -16.75
C GLU A 267 13.19 0.81 -15.76
N GLY A 268 12.67 -0.33 -15.30
CA GLY A 268 11.53 -0.33 -14.38
C GLY A 268 11.88 0.11 -12.96
N VAL A 269 13.09 -0.18 -12.47
CA VAL A 269 13.58 0.34 -11.19
C VAL A 269 13.67 1.85 -11.23
N LYS A 270 14.25 2.41 -12.29
CA LYS A 270 14.32 3.85 -12.48
C LYS A 270 12.92 4.47 -12.41
N CYS A 271 11.99 3.99 -13.24
CA CYS A 271 10.61 4.48 -13.23
C CYS A 271 9.92 4.38 -11.86
N HIS A 272 10.16 3.31 -11.10
CA HIS A 272 9.57 3.13 -9.78
C HIS A 272 10.21 3.99 -8.70
N LEU A 273 11.54 4.17 -8.72
CA LEU A 273 12.27 4.99 -7.76
C LEU A 273 11.97 6.48 -7.95
N ASP A 274 11.68 6.90 -9.19
CA ASP A 274 11.23 8.25 -9.53
C ASP A 274 9.82 8.56 -8.97
N SER A 275 9.07 7.56 -8.48
CA SER A 275 7.75 7.78 -7.89
C SER A 275 7.83 8.45 -6.52
N ASN A 276 6.95 9.43 -6.28
CA ASN A 276 6.82 10.09 -4.99
C ASN A 276 6.14 9.23 -3.90
N LEU A 277 5.45 8.16 -4.30
CA LEU A 277 4.79 7.23 -3.39
C LEU A 277 5.78 6.19 -2.82
N PRO A 278 6.00 6.13 -1.49
CA PRO A 278 6.93 5.18 -0.87
C PRO A 278 6.61 3.70 -1.18
N GLN A 279 5.32 3.38 -1.27
CA GLN A 279 4.85 2.04 -1.61
C GLN A 279 5.30 1.61 -3.02
N ILE A 280 5.26 2.51 -4.00
CA ILE A 280 5.66 2.22 -5.38
C ILE A 280 7.18 2.05 -5.45
N ARG A 281 7.95 2.94 -4.82
CA ARG A 281 9.42 2.77 -4.70
C ARG A 281 9.78 1.43 -4.07
N CYS A 282 9.06 1.01 -3.03
CA CYS A 282 9.25 -0.27 -2.38
C CYS A 282 9.01 -1.45 -3.33
N LEU A 283 7.94 -1.43 -4.13
CA LEU A 283 7.68 -2.46 -5.13
C LEU A 283 8.82 -2.54 -6.16
N GLY A 284 9.28 -1.36 -6.62
CA GLY A 284 10.46 -1.21 -7.48
C GLY A 284 11.68 -1.97 -6.95
N MET A 285 12.05 -1.67 -5.71
CA MET A 285 13.20 -2.28 -5.02
C MET A 285 13.03 -3.80 -4.85
N VAL A 286 11.85 -4.28 -4.45
CA VAL A 286 11.60 -5.71 -4.20
C VAL A 286 11.70 -6.55 -5.47
N VAL A 287 11.08 -6.08 -6.57
CA VAL A 287 11.15 -6.78 -7.87
C VAL A 287 12.58 -6.79 -8.39
N ALA A 288 13.30 -5.68 -8.26
CA ALA A 288 14.69 -5.56 -8.69
C ALA A 288 15.66 -6.47 -7.93
N GLU A 289 15.56 -6.49 -6.60
CA GLU A 289 16.34 -7.39 -5.76
C GLU A 289 16.06 -8.85 -6.13
N SER A 290 14.79 -9.18 -6.41
CA SER A 290 14.39 -10.52 -6.83
C SER A 290 14.98 -10.91 -8.20
N ILE A 291 14.91 -10.02 -9.19
CA ILE A 291 15.51 -10.25 -10.53
C ILE A 291 17.05 -10.35 -10.41
N SER A 292 17.68 -9.42 -9.68
CA SER A 292 19.13 -9.40 -9.45
C SER A 292 19.61 -10.70 -8.80
N SER A 293 18.87 -11.21 -7.80
CA SER A 293 19.18 -12.48 -7.13
C SER A 293 19.05 -13.71 -8.04
N LYS A 294 18.19 -13.65 -9.06
CA LYS A 294 17.99 -14.73 -10.03
C LYS A 294 19.02 -14.71 -11.15
N ILE A 295 19.47 -13.52 -11.58
CA ILE A 295 20.46 -13.35 -12.65
C ILE A 295 21.89 -13.54 -12.15
N ASN A 296 22.21 -13.09 -10.95
CA ASN A 296 23.56 -13.11 -10.39
C ASN A 296 23.63 -14.06 -9.18
N THR A 297 23.96 -15.33 -9.41
CA THR A 297 24.19 -16.32 -8.35
C THR A 297 25.52 -16.09 -7.60
N ASP A 298 26.53 -15.54 -8.28
CA ASP A 298 27.91 -15.41 -7.77
C ASP A 298 28.45 -13.96 -7.74
N GLY A 299 27.60 -12.97 -8.08
CA GLY A 299 27.97 -11.54 -8.14
C GLY A 299 27.33 -10.69 -7.05
N PRO A 300 27.65 -9.37 -6.96
CA PRO A 300 26.98 -8.47 -6.04
C PRO A 300 25.49 -8.37 -6.40
N VAL A 301 24.63 -8.78 -5.48
CA VAL A 301 23.16 -8.68 -5.59
C VAL A 301 22.73 -7.32 -5.03
N LEU A 302 21.78 -6.66 -5.70
CA LEU A 302 21.12 -5.47 -5.15
C LEU A 302 20.42 -5.83 -3.83
N LYS A 303 20.85 -5.23 -2.72
CA LYS A 303 20.22 -5.43 -1.41
C LYS A 303 19.62 -4.11 -0.92
N PHE A 304 18.30 -4.07 -0.78
CA PHE A 304 17.65 -2.92 -0.16
C PHE A 304 17.19 -3.31 1.26
N GLN A 305 17.54 -2.50 2.27
CA GLN A 305 17.10 -2.72 3.66
C GLN A 305 15.62 -2.33 3.82
N VAL A 306 14.68 -3.12 3.27
CA VAL A 306 13.24 -2.77 3.32
C VAL A 306 12.47 -3.77 4.18
N ARG A 307 11.92 -3.30 5.31
CA ARG A 307 11.19 -4.11 6.30
C ARG A 307 9.93 -4.82 5.75
N LEU A 308 9.48 -4.49 4.54
CA LEU A 308 8.29 -5.06 3.88
C LEU A 308 8.57 -6.32 3.03
N ILE A 309 9.85 -6.69 2.86
CA ILE A 309 10.31 -7.82 2.02
C ILE A 309 9.72 -9.17 2.50
N ILE A 310 9.46 -9.30 3.80
CA ILE A 310 9.14 -10.59 4.42
C ILE A 310 7.74 -11.08 4.02
N THR A 311 6.73 -10.22 3.90
CA THR A 311 5.35 -10.68 3.64
C THR A 311 5.12 -11.06 2.17
N ILE A 312 5.69 -10.34 1.20
CA ILE A 312 5.48 -10.63 -0.23
C ILE A 312 6.33 -11.83 -0.67
N CYS A 313 7.59 -11.93 -0.22
CA CYS A 313 8.46 -13.06 -0.55
C CYS A 313 8.03 -14.38 0.14
N LEU A 314 7.53 -14.35 1.39
CA LEU A 314 7.05 -15.57 2.06
C LEU A 314 5.78 -16.13 1.43
N VAL A 315 4.90 -15.28 0.89
CA VAL A 315 3.66 -15.73 0.24
C VAL A 315 3.95 -16.40 -1.11
N CYS A 316 4.95 -15.92 -1.86
CA CYS A 316 5.30 -16.47 -3.17
C CYS A 316 6.12 -17.79 -3.11
N ARG A 317 6.71 -18.14 -1.95
CA ARG A 317 7.60 -19.31 -1.78
C ARG A 317 6.95 -20.58 -1.21
N ARG A 318 5.65 -20.61 -0.94
CA ARG A 318 4.98 -21.84 -0.49
C ARG A 318 4.72 -22.78 -1.66
N ASP A 319 5.77 -23.47 -2.08
CA ASP A 319 5.74 -24.84 -2.60
C ASP A 319 7.19 -25.27 -2.85
N GLU A 320 7.91 -25.58 -1.77
CA GLU A 320 8.90 -26.68 -1.72
C GLU A 320 9.44 -26.80 -0.28
N LYS A 321 9.15 -27.96 0.34
CA LYS A 321 9.66 -28.47 1.62
C LYS A 321 9.20 -27.75 2.91
N ALA A 322 8.01 -28.15 3.35
CA ALA A 322 7.67 -28.16 4.77
C ALA A 322 8.45 -29.28 5.48
N GLU A 323 9.69 -29.01 5.90
CA GLU A 323 10.41 -29.66 7.02
C GLU A 323 11.85 -29.13 7.06
N ALA A 324 12.07 -28.09 7.87
CA ALA A 324 13.33 -27.70 8.53
C ALA A 324 13.19 -26.26 9.02
N ALA A 325 12.40 -26.07 10.09
CA ALA A 325 12.43 -24.82 10.82
C ALA A 325 13.66 -24.80 11.74
N LEU A 326 14.64 -23.95 11.43
CA LEU A 326 15.60 -23.45 12.41
C LEU A 326 15.42 -21.94 12.52
N PRO A 327 15.16 -21.39 13.73
CA PRO A 327 14.97 -19.97 13.92
C PRO A 327 16.32 -19.24 13.90
N VAL A 328 16.47 -18.29 12.98
CA VAL A 328 17.59 -17.33 13.01
C VAL A 328 17.32 -16.32 14.14
N VAL A 329 18.16 -16.40 15.16
CA VAL A 329 18.17 -15.52 16.33
C VAL A 329 18.71 -14.15 15.92
N LEU A 330 17.87 -13.11 16.01
CA LEU A 330 18.33 -11.72 16.07
C LEU A 330 18.93 -11.46 17.45
N GLY A 331 20.22 -11.17 17.50
CA GLY A 331 20.92 -10.71 18.70
C GLY A 331 20.35 -9.37 19.16
N SER A 332 19.63 -9.40 20.29
CA SER A 332 19.36 -8.21 21.11
C SER A 332 20.27 -8.28 22.33
N ASN A 333 21.23 -7.37 22.38
CA ASN A 333 22.11 -7.16 23.52
C ASN A 333 21.29 -6.59 24.69
N LYS A 334 21.11 -7.36 25.76
CA LYS A 334 20.59 -6.90 27.05
C LYS A 334 21.69 -7.06 28.10
N ASN A 335 22.31 -5.95 28.49
CA ASN A 335 23.13 -5.88 29.70
C ASN A 335 22.28 -5.31 30.85
N SER A 336 22.04 -6.13 31.87
CA SER A 336 22.11 -5.70 33.27
C SER A 336 22.30 -6.92 34.17
N PRO A 337 22.98 -6.77 35.32
CA PRO A 337 23.82 -7.80 35.90
C PRO A 337 23.14 -8.52 37.07
N ALA A 338 23.47 -9.80 37.26
CA ALA A 338 23.13 -10.51 38.49
C ALA A 338 24.27 -11.45 38.89
N ALA A 339 24.89 -11.08 40.01
CA ALA A 339 25.43 -11.91 41.10
C ALA A 339 25.94 -13.32 40.75
N ALA A 340 27.25 -13.52 40.90
CA ALA A 340 27.87 -14.83 41.07
C ALA A 340 27.99 -15.19 42.57
N PRO A 341 27.82 -16.46 42.96
CA PRO A 341 27.94 -16.92 44.35
C PRO A 341 29.36 -17.40 44.72
N ALA A 342 29.62 -17.38 46.03
CA ALA A 342 30.77 -17.95 46.77
C ALA A 342 30.97 -19.45 46.49
N VAL A 343 32.12 -20.12 46.74
CA VAL A 343 32.97 -20.30 47.96
C VAL A 343 34.20 -21.19 47.55
N PRO A 344 35.18 -21.62 48.42
CA PRO A 344 36.08 -20.93 49.35
C PRO A 344 37.58 -21.42 49.30
N ALA A 345 38.39 -20.89 50.23
CA ALA A 345 39.65 -21.41 50.81
C ALA A 345 40.95 -21.12 50.04
N GLU A 346 42.12 -20.81 50.62
CA GLU A 346 42.59 -20.43 51.96
C GLU A 346 44.07 -19.99 51.77
N VAL A 347 44.51 -18.97 52.53
CA VAL A 347 45.87 -18.64 53.04
C VAL A 347 47.12 -18.86 52.15
N SER A 348 47.89 -17.80 51.88
CA SER A 348 49.21 -17.51 52.51
C SER A 348 50.05 -16.48 51.75
N ASP A 349 50.65 -15.59 52.53
CA ASP A 349 51.64 -14.58 52.16
C ASP A 349 52.91 -15.18 51.54
N THR A 350 53.43 -14.52 50.51
CA THR A 350 54.87 -14.23 50.41
C THR A 350 55.10 -12.94 49.63
N GLU A 351 55.67 -11.96 50.32
CA GLU A 351 56.40 -10.83 49.76
C GLU A 351 57.56 -11.29 48.86
N LEU A 352 58.12 -10.33 48.13
CA LEU A 352 59.40 -10.30 47.38
C LEU A 352 59.26 -10.53 45.87
N ASP A 353 59.94 -9.80 44.97
CA ASP A 353 60.50 -8.45 44.91
C ASP A 353 60.91 -8.30 43.43
N SER A 354 60.56 -7.16 42.84
CA SER A 354 61.07 -6.50 41.62
C SER A 354 61.39 -7.23 40.29
N ASP A 355 60.93 -6.55 39.23
CA ASP A 355 61.48 -6.41 37.87
C ASP A 355 61.15 -7.45 36.80
N ASP A 356 59.92 -7.40 36.28
CA ASP A 356 59.66 -7.05 34.87
C ASP A 356 58.17 -7.22 34.61
N ASP A 357 57.44 -6.11 34.48
CA ASP A 357 56.29 -5.98 33.59
C ASP A 357 55.79 -4.53 33.64
N LEU A 358 55.89 -3.83 32.51
CA LEU A 358 55.25 -2.54 32.30
C LEU A 358 53.73 -2.69 32.45
N ILE A 359 53.20 -2.46 33.65
CA ILE A 359 51.77 -2.37 33.88
C ILE A 359 51.26 -1.14 33.11
N PRO A 360 50.28 -1.30 32.18
CA PRO A 360 49.63 -0.14 31.57
C PRO A 360 49.11 0.79 32.66
N TYR A 361 49.44 2.08 32.55
CA TYR A 361 49.00 3.09 33.52
C TYR A 361 47.46 3.03 33.67
N ASP A 362 47.00 2.90 34.91
CA ASP A 362 45.57 2.88 35.22
C ASP A 362 44.98 4.29 35.02
N MET A 363 44.28 4.47 33.88
CA MET A 363 43.55 5.71 33.57
C MET A 363 42.11 5.69 34.12
N SER A 364 41.78 4.84 35.10
CA SER A 364 40.43 4.79 35.69
C SER A 364 40.06 6.04 36.48
N ASP A 365 41.05 6.84 36.90
CA ASP A 365 40.87 8.14 37.56
C ASP A 365 40.91 9.35 36.61
N ASP A 366 41.13 9.14 35.30
CA ASP A 366 41.00 10.20 34.30
C ASP A 366 39.53 10.56 34.10
N LYS A 367 39.09 11.64 34.77
CA LYS A 367 37.80 12.26 34.49
C LYS A 367 37.85 12.93 33.12
N GLU A 368 37.09 12.40 32.16
CA GLU A 368 36.70 13.15 30.96
C GLU A 368 36.19 14.53 31.39
N LEU A 369 36.93 15.58 31.03
CA LEU A 369 36.55 16.95 31.29
C LEU A 369 35.27 17.23 30.51
N LYS A 370 34.10 17.18 31.17
CA LYS A 370 32.83 17.57 30.55
C LYS A 370 32.97 18.98 29.97
N THR A 371 33.02 19.07 28.65
CA THR A 371 33.16 20.32 27.92
C THR A 371 31.97 21.21 28.24
N LYS A 372 32.22 22.37 28.83
CA LYS A 372 31.15 23.29 29.26
C LYS A 372 30.49 23.89 28.02
N ALA A 373 29.19 23.69 27.89
CA ALA A 373 28.40 24.31 26.83
C ALA A 373 28.42 25.86 26.96
N PRO A 374 28.38 26.60 25.84
CA PRO A 374 28.34 28.06 25.87
C PRO A 374 27.08 28.59 26.57
N VAL A 375 27.21 29.77 27.20
CA VAL A 375 26.13 30.43 27.96
C VAL A 375 25.46 31.55 27.14
N TYR A 376 26.15 32.12 26.14
CA TYR A 376 25.61 33.18 25.30
C TYR A 376 25.36 32.68 23.88
N ILE A 377 24.29 33.22 23.25
CA ILE A 377 23.89 32.84 21.88
C ILE A 377 24.95 33.26 20.85
N ARG A 378 25.65 34.38 21.10
CA ARG A 378 26.75 34.86 20.24
C ARG A 378 27.93 33.88 20.26
N ASP A 379 28.30 33.35 21.42
CA ASP A 379 29.32 32.31 21.54
C ASP A 379 28.91 31.04 20.77
N CYS A 380 27.63 30.68 20.78
CA CYS A 380 27.14 29.56 19.98
C CYS A 380 27.33 29.80 18.47
N ILE A 381 27.08 31.01 17.98
CA ILE A 381 27.28 31.39 16.58
C ILE A 381 28.75 31.25 16.18
N GLU A 382 29.66 31.76 17.01
CA GLU A 382 31.10 31.65 16.80
C GLU A 382 31.56 30.18 16.77
N VAL A 383 31.10 29.38 17.73
CA VAL A 383 31.46 27.96 17.82
C VAL A 383 30.93 27.17 16.61
N LEU A 384 29.68 27.38 16.23
CA LEU A 384 29.07 26.65 15.11
C LEU A 384 29.70 27.00 13.76
N THR A 385 30.20 28.23 13.60
CA THR A 385 30.76 28.71 12.33
C THR A 385 32.27 28.46 12.21
N GLY A 386 33.03 28.51 13.30
CA GLY A 386 34.50 28.58 13.24
C GLY A 386 35.28 27.68 14.19
N SER A 387 34.63 26.86 15.04
CA SER A 387 35.37 25.99 15.97
C SER A 387 35.84 24.68 15.32
N GLU A 388 37.10 24.33 15.55
CA GLU A 388 37.71 23.01 15.28
C GLU A 388 37.54 22.04 16.46
N ASP A 389 37.12 22.54 17.63
CA ASP A 389 36.86 21.75 18.83
C ASP A 389 35.51 21.03 18.71
N VAL A 390 35.59 19.73 18.43
CA VAL A 390 34.44 18.84 18.22
C VAL A 390 33.56 18.73 19.46
N ASP A 391 34.16 18.57 20.64
CA ASP A 391 33.41 18.35 21.89
C ASP A 391 32.63 19.62 22.27
N LYS A 392 33.24 20.79 22.06
CA LYS A 392 32.58 22.08 22.27
C LYS A 392 31.46 22.33 21.25
N TRP A 393 31.66 21.92 19.99
CA TRP A 393 30.63 22.01 18.95
C TRP A 393 29.41 21.11 19.27
N GLU A 394 29.65 19.87 19.69
CA GLU A 394 28.61 18.92 20.11
C GLU A 394 27.86 19.41 21.36
N ALA A 395 28.57 19.91 22.37
CA ALA A 395 27.94 20.49 23.55
C ALA A 395 27.06 21.71 23.19
N THR A 396 27.47 22.48 22.19
CA THR A 396 26.74 23.67 21.71
C THR A 396 25.43 23.27 21.03
N ILE A 397 25.44 22.34 20.07
CA ILE A 397 24.20 21.95 19.35
C ILE A 397 23.17 21.31 20.29
N LYS A 398 23.62 20.51 21.28
CA LYS A 398 22.73 19.90 22.30
C LYS A 398 22.11 20.94 23.23
N ALA A 399 22.84 22.02 23.55
CA ALA A 399 22.36 23.07 24.46
C ALA A 399 21.51 24.16 23.75
N LEU A 400 21.69 24.34 22.44
CA LEU A 400 21.21 25.49 21.67
C LEU A 400 19.69 25.73 21.79
N GLU A 401 18.88 24.69 21.60
CA GLU A 401 17.41 24.79 21.73
C GLU A 401 17.01 25.36 23.10
N SER A 402 17.62 24.85 24.17
CA SER A 402 17.32 25.29 25.53
C SER A 402 17.76 26.72 25.79
N LEU A 403 18.87 27.14 25.19
CA LEU A 403 19.44 28.47 25.36
C LEU A 403 18.61 29.53 24.65
N VAL A 404 18.20 29.24 23.41
CA VAL A 404 17.32 30.10 22.62
C VAL A 404 16.02 30.39 23.35
N ARG A 405 15.39 29.35 23.94
CA ARG A 405 14.12 29.53 24.68
C ARG A 405 14.29 30.27 26.01
N LYS A 406 15.44 30.16 26.68
CA LYS A 406 15.71 30.86 27.96
C LYS A 406 15.99 32.35 27.77
N ASN A 407 16.58 32.74 26.63
CA ASN A 407 17.07 34.09 26.38
C ASN A 407 16.42 34.74 25.16
N PRO A 408 15.08 34.95 25.14
CA PRO A 408 14.37 35.38 23.93
C PRO A 408 14.79 36.77 23.42
N ALA A 409 15.14 37.70 24.30
CA ALA A 409 15.58 39.04 23.91
C ALA A 409 16.91 38.98 23.15
N ALA A 410 17.90 38.23 23.66
CA ALA A 410 19.18 38.05 23.00
C ALA A 410 19.04 37.27 21.68
N THR A 411 18.14 36.28 21.63
CA THR A 411 17.85 35.54 20.39
C THR A 411 17.36 36.47 19.28
N ARG A 412 16.45 37.41 19.59
CA ARG A 412 15.87 38.33 18.59
C ARG A 412 16.90 39.22 17.91
N GLU A 413 18.02 39.53 18.57
CA GLU A 413 19.10 40.34 17.97
C GLU A 413 19.86 39.60 16.86
N VAL A 414 19.88 38.27 16.91
CA VAL A 414 20.69 37.41 16.02
C VAL A 414 19.86 36.28 15.37
N SER A 415 18.53 36.41 15.38
CA SER A 415 17.58 35.34 15.00
C SER A 415 17.77 34.90 13.56
N VAL A 416 17.88 35.85 12.63
CA VAL A 416 18.07 35.61 11.19
C VAL A 416 19.44 35.00 10.91
N GLU A 417 20.49 35.48 11.58
CA GLU A 417 21.85 34.95 11.45
C GLU A 417 21.92 33.50 11.94
N LEU A 418 21.35 33.22 13.11
CA LEU A 418 21.30 31.88 13.67
C LEU A 418 20.46 30.92 12.81
N ALA A 419 19.34 31.39 12.25
CA ALA A 419 18.53 30.62 11.30
C ALA A 419 19.31 30.29 10.02
N LYS A 420 20.09 31.24 9.50
CA LYS A 420 20.99 31.03 8.35
C LYS A 420 22.04 29.97 8.66
N ILE A 421 22.70 30.06 9.82
CA ILE A 421 23.72 29.08 10.23
C ILE A 421 23.09 27.69 10.34
N LEU A 422 21.97 27.56 11.04
CA LEU A 422 21.28 26.27 11.22
C LEU A 422 20.83 25.64 9.91
N LEU A 423 20.37 26.44 8.93
CA LEU A 423 19.94 25.94 7.63
C LEU A 423 21.11 25.36 6.79
N HIS A 424 22.33 25.87 7.00
CA HIS A 424 23.54 25.42 6.30
C HIS A 424 24.42 24.52 7.17
N LEU A 425 23.99 24.21 8.39
CA LEU A 425 24.80 23.44 9.33
C LEU A 425 24.83 21.98 8.90
N GLU A 426 26.02 21.54 8.50
CA GLU A 426 26.31 20.13 8.20
C GLU A 426 26.89 19.42 9.42
N GLU A 427 26.68 18.11 9.45
CA GLU A 427 27.15 17.27 10.54
C GLU A 427 28.68 17.10 10.44
N LYS A 428 29.42 17.63 11.42
CA LYS A 428 30.89 17.47 11.50
C LYS A 428 31.30 16.13 12.10
N THR A 429 30.48 15.58 13.00
CA THR A 429 30.73 14.33 13.73
C THR A 429 29.43 13.54 13.88
N CYS A 430 29.53 12.20 13.98
CA CYS A 430 28.37 11.30 14.04
C CYS A 430 27.64 11.43 15.39
N ILE A 431 26.80 12.45 15.53
CA ILE A 431 26.01 12.72 16.73
C ILE A 431 24.65 12.05 16.56
N GLU A 432 24.27 11.21 17.53
CA GLU A 432 22.93 10.62 17.55
C GLU A 432 21.84 11.71 17.55
N GLY A 433 20.98 11.69 16.54
CA GLY A 433 19.86 12.63 16.44
C GLY A 433 20.24 14.06 16.02
N PHE A 434 21.39 14.29 15.38
CA PHE A 434 21.82 15.61 14.92
C PHE A 434 20.74 16.39 14.15
N VAL A 435 20.09 15.74 13.18
CA VAL A 435 19.03 16.36 12.35
C VAL A 435 17.87 16.85 13.21
N GLU A 436 17.46 16.05 14.21
CA GLU A 436 16.38 16.43 15.14
C GLU A 436 16.80 17.58 16.06
N LEU A 437 18.04 17.57 16.58
CA LEU A 437 18.56 18.66 17.40
C LEU A 437 18.63 19.98 16.63
N ARG A 438 19.16 19.94 15.40
CA ARG A 438 19.22 21.08 14.48
C ARG A 438 17.84 21.62 14.18
N GLN A 439 16.89 20.75 13.82
CA GLN A 439 15.51 21.13 13.51
C GLN A 439 14.83 21.77 14.73
N ARG A 440 14.95 21.17 15.92
CA ARG A 440 14.37 21.70 17.16
C ARG A 440 14.95 23.06 17.53
N ALA A 441 16.26 23.24 17.36
CA ALA A 441 16.88 24.56 17.55
C ALA A 441 16.35 25.58 16.54
N GLN A 442 16.20 25.21 15.26
CA GLN A 442 15.68 26.10 14.23
C GLN A 442 14.21 26.49 14.47
N VAL A 443 13.39 25.53 14.93
CA VAL A 443 12.00 25.78 15.38
C VAL A 443 11.98 26.70 16.61
N ALA A 444 12.88 26.51 17.58
CA ALA A 444 12.97 27.39 18.75
C ALA A 444 13.34 28.84 18.35
N VAL A 445 14.21 29.04 17.35
CA VAL A 445 14.56 30.36 16.84
C VAL A 445 13.35 31.00 16.13
N LEU A 446 12.69 30.26 15.24
CA LEU A 446 11.52 30.73 14.50
C LEU A 446 10.33 31.05 15.43
N THR A 447 10.09 30.28 16.48
CA THR A 447 9.02 30.58 17.45
C THR A 447 9.33 31.79 18.34
N THR A 448 10.61 32.12 18.54
CA THR A 448 11.05 33.27 19.35
C THR A 448 10.95 34.60 18.60
N ASP A 449 11.20 34.57 17.28
CA ASP A 449 11.14 35.73 16.37
C ASP A 449 10.49 35.37 15.02
N PRO A 450 9.16 35.17 14.98
CA PRO A 450 8.48 34.53 13.86
C PRO A 450 8.51 35.33 12.56
N ILE A 451 8.42 36.66 12.61
CA ILE A 451 8.28 37.48 11.40
C ILE A 451 9.59 37.54 10.60
N PRO A 452 10.75 37.94 11.18
CA PRO A 452 12.00 38.05 10.42
C PRO A 452 12.51 36.69 9.94
N VAL A 453 12.38 35.66 10.78
CA VAL A 453 12.87 34.32 10.47
C VAL A 453 11.98 33.63 9.42
N ALA A 454 10.65 33.73 9.51
CA ALA A 454 9.76 33.19 8.48
C ALA A 454 10.04 33.84 7.12
N LYS A 455 10.13 35.19 7.07
CA LYS A 455 10.46 35.92 5.84
C LYS A 455 11.77 35.48 5.22
N TYR A 456 12.80 35.25 6.04
CA TYR A 456 14.09 34.72 5.58
C TYR A 456 13.92 33.32 4.99
N LEU A 457 13.34 32.38 5.73
CA LEU A 457 13.19 30.98 5.30
C LEU A 457 12.35 30.84 4.03
N THR A 458 11.22 31.55 3.94
CA THR A 458 10.37 31.52 2.74
C THR A 458 11.07 32.14 1.52
N SER A 459 11.93 33.15 1.73
CA SER A 459 12.79 33.69 0.67
C SER A 459 13.84 32.67 0.22
N GLN A 460 14.43 31.92 1.16
CA GLN A 460 15.45 30.93 0.83
C GLN A 460 14.87 29.73 0.09
N PHE A 461 13.61 29.37 0.34
CA PHE A 461 12.92 28.30 -0.39
C PHE A 461 12.97 28.50 -1.92
N TYR A 462 12.77 29.74 -2.40
CA TYR A 462 12.83 30.12 -3.82
C TYR A 462 14.21 30.61 -4.28
N SER A 463 15.26 30.46 -3.49
CA SER A 463 16.61 30.90 -3.87
C SER A 463 17.35 29.81 -4.66
N LEU A 464 18.29 30.21 -5.53
CA LEU A 464 19.00 29.30 -6.45
C LEU A 464 19.91 28.28 -5.75
N ASN A 465 20.64 28.70 -4.70
CA ASN A 465 21.77 27.96 -4.14
C ASN A 465 21.39 27.05 -2.97
N TYR A 466 20.25 26.35 -3.06
CA TYR A 466 19.81 25.40 -2.04
C TYR A 466 19.55 24.02 -2.62
N SER A 467 19.78 22.99 -1.80
CA SER A 467 19.42 21.62 -2.13
C SER A 467 17.92 21.36 -1.90
N LEU A 468 17.36 20.34 -2.58
CA LEU A 468 15.96 19.93 -2.34
C LEU A 468 15.74 19.53 -0.87
N ARG A 469 16.73 18.89 -0.22
CA ARG A 469 16.67 18.54 1.21
C ARG A 469 16.50 19.78 2.09
N GLN A 470 17.29 20.83 1.85
CA GLN A 470 17.16 22.08 2.61
C GLN A 470 15.80 22.75 2.38
N ARG A 471 15.25 22.67 1.17
CA ARG A 471 13.89 23.16 0.89
C ARG A 471 12.82 22.38 1.65
N MET A 472 12.96 21.06 1.76
CA MET A 472 12.08 20.25 2.61
C MET A 472 12.21 20.63 4.09
N ASP A 473 13.45 20.78 4.58
CA ASP A 473 13.71 21.20 5.96
C ASP A 473 13.08 22.56 6.27
N ILE A 474 13.13 23.53 5.34
CA ILE A 474 12.46 24.82 5.47
C ILE A 474 10.96 24.63 5.70
N LEU A 475 10.30 23.83 4.86
CA LEU A 475 8.86 23.56 4.97
C LEU A 475 8.51 22.87 6.30
N ASP A 476 9.28 21.86 6.69
CA ASP A 476 9.07 21.13 7.95
C ASP A 476 9.24 22.05 9.17
N VAL A 477 10.27 22.90 9.18
CA VAL A 477 10.51 23.88 10.26
C VAL A 477 9.36 24.90 10.35
N LEU A 478 8.87 25.40 9.22
CA LEU A 478 7.73 26.34 9.18
C LEU A 478 6.47 25.70 9.77
N VAL A 479 6.16 24.44 9.41
CA VAL A 479 5.02 23.70 9.94
C VAL A 479 5.16 23.47 11.44
N LEU A 480 6.31 22.95 11.89
CA LEU A 480 6.54 22.65 13.31
C LEU A 480 6.48 23.91 14.18
N ALA A 481 7.01 25.03 13.70
CA ALA A 481 6.90 26.30 14.41
C ALA A 481 5.46 26.83 14.43
N ALA A 482 4.72 26.75 13.31
CA ALA A 482 3.31 27.13 13.28
C ALA A 482 2.46 26.26 14.23
N GLN A 483 2.80 24.97 14.36
CA GLN A 483 2.18 24.08 15.36
C GLN A 483 2.52 24.55 16.79
N GLU A 484 3.79 24.83 17.10
CA GLU A 484 4.17 25.30 18.43
C GLU A 484 3.52 26.65 18.80
N LEU A 485 3.27 27.52 17.82
CA LEU A 485 2.60 28.82 18.02
C LEU A 485 1.06 28.71 18.13
N SER A 486 0.46 27.65 17.57
CA SER A 486 -0.99 27.45 17.57
C SER A 486 -1.52 26.65 18.74
N TYR A 487 -0.71 25.75 19.32
CA TYR A 487 -1.11 24.94 20.49
C TYR A 487 -0.69 25.57 21.83
N PRO A 488 -1.54 25.50 22.88
CA PRO A 488 -1.18 25.96 24.21
C PRO A 488 -0.10 25.07 24.84
N LYS A 489 1.07 25.64 25.16
CA LYS A 489 2.17 24.93 25.86
C LYS A 489 1.72 24.45 27.25
N SER A 490 1.50 23.15 27.42
CA SER A 490 1.30 22.54 28.74
C SER A 490 2.64 22.49 29.47
N HIS A 491 2.85 23.38 30.43
CA HIS A 491 3.97 23.27 31.36
C HIS A 491 3.69 22.14 32.35
N GLY A 492 4.01 20.91 31.95
CA GLY A 492 4.04 19.74 32.83
C GLY A 492 5.18 18.82 32.42
N LYS A 493 6.17 18.65 33.29
CA LYS A 493 7.19 17.60 33.14
C LYS A 493 6.49 16.24 33.21
N THR A 494 6.14 15.67 32.07
CA THR A 494 5.74 14.26 31.95
C THR A 494 6.72 13.55 31.05
N LYS A 495 7.30 12.49 31.61
CA LYS A 495 8.23 11.54 31.00
C LYS A 495 7.67 11.03 29.66
N HIS A 496 8.58 10.79 28.71
CA HIS A 496 8.40 10.13 27.42
C HIS A 496 7.08 9.33 27.32
N SER A 497 6.11 9.93 26.66
CA SER A 497 4.96 9.25 26.06
C SER A 497 5.00 9.60 24.59
N ASP A 498 4.98 8.58 23.73
CA ASP A 498 4.88 8.70 22.27
C ASP A 498 3.87 9.80 21.90
N ALA A 499 4.39 10.95 21.51
CA ALA A 499 3.60 12.00 20.90
C ALA A 499 3.29 11.49 19.49
N GLN A 500 2.07 11.00 19.29
CA GLN A 500 1.49 10.83 17.97
C GLN A 500 1.69 12.16 17.22
N LYS A 501 2.55 12.13 16.19
CA LYS A 501 2.57 13.16 15.15
C LYS A 501 1.13 13.34 14.66
N PRO A 502 0.58 14.56 14.59
CA PRO A 502 -0.71 14.78 13.95
C PRO A 502 -0.54 14.51 12.46
N CYS A 503 -0.69 13.26 12.08
CA CYS A 503 -1.14 12.87 10.76
C CYS A 503 -2.64 13.14 10.75
N ILE A 504 -3.17 13.67 9.64
CA ILE A 504 -4.61 13.62 9.38
C ILE A 504 -4.99 12.14 9.54
N HIS A 505 -5.70 11.81 10.61
CA HIS A 505 -6.18 10.47 10.84
C HIS A 505 -7.15 10.13 9.71
N LEU A 506 -6.64 9.44 8.68
CA LEU A 506 -7.43 8.49 7.93
C LEU A 506 -8.16 7.63 8.96
N LEU A 507 -9.49 7.60 8.88
CA LEU A 507 -10.29 6.62 9.60
C LEU A 507 -9.62 5.24 9.44
N PRO A 508 -9.51 4.45 10.51
CA PRO A 508 -8.93 3.13 10.41
C PRO A 508 -9.71 2.34 9.36
N GLU A 509 -8.97 1.74 8.42
CA GLU A 509 -9.47 0.67 7.57
C GLU A 509 -10.26 -0.31 8.43
N SER A 510 -11.44 -0.68 7.95
CA SER A 510 -12.22 -1.78 8.51
C SER A 510 -11.51 -3.09 8.18
N ASP A 511 -10.36 -3.32 8.81
CA ASP A 511 -9.76 -4.63 8.92
C ASP A 511 -10.64 -5.46 9.85
N SER A 512 -11.29 -6.46 9.27
CA SER A 512 -12.17 -7.43 9.91
C SER A 512 -11.46 -8.41 10.87
N SER A 513 -10.37 -7.99 11.54
CA SER A 513 -9.52 -8.87 12.36
C SER A 513 -9.43 -8.53 13.85
N LYS A 514 -10.23 -7.58 14.37
CA LYS A 514 -10.21 -7.19 15.80
C LYS A 514 -11.58 -7.27 16.50
N ASP A 515 -12.36 -8.32 16.23
CA ASP A 515 -13.68 -8.53 16.85
C ASP A 515 -13.62 -8.76 18.36
N TRP A 516 -12.57 -9.40 18.88
CA TRP A 516 -12.49 -9.70 20.31
C TRP A 516 -12.36 -8.45 21.19
N ARG A 517 -11.75 -7.36 20.70
CA ARG A 517 -11.58 -6.11 21.48
C ARG A 517 -12.91 -5.40 21.68
N LYS A 518 -13.77 -5.37 20.65
CA LYS A 518 -15.12 -4.80 20.75
C LYS A 518 -15.98 -5.59 21.75
N ILE A 519 -15.91 -6.92 21.71
CA ILE A 519 -16.64 -7.80 22.64
C ILE A 519 -16.15 -7.61 24.08
N VAL A 520 -14.84 -7.41 24.27
CA VAL A 520 -14.25 -7.13 25.59
C VAL A 520 -14.65 -5.73 26.09
N ASP A 521 -14.62 -4.72 25.24
CA ASP A 521 -15.02 -3.35 25.60
C ASP A 521 -16.52 -3.25 25.93
N GLU A 522 -17.38 -3.99 25.23
CA GLU A 522 -18.80 -4.10 25.56
C GLU A 522 -19.04 -4.85 26.88
N ARG A 523 -18.26 -5.89 27.18
CA ARG A 523 -18.29 -6.57 28.49
C ARG A 523 -17.83 -5.66 29.62
N ILE A 524 -16.81 -4.85 29.39
CA ILE A 524 -16.31 -3.89 30.38
C ILE A 524 -17.37 -2.79 30.59
N LYS A 525 -17.97 -2.27 29.52
CA LYS A 525 -19.04 -1.25 29.63
C LYS A 525 -20.29 -1.78 30.34
N SER A 526 -20.73 -3.00 30.04
CA SER A 526 -21.93 -3.59 30.65
C SER A 526 -21.74 -3.97 32.13
N LYS A 527 -20.51 -4.21 32.58
CA LYS A 527 -20.20 -4.57 33.98
C LYS A 527 -19.70 -3.42 34.85
N THR A 528 -19.46 -2.23 34.28
CA THR A 528 -18.94 -1.09 35.06
C THR A 528 -20.07 -0.14 35.47
N ARG A 529 -20.52 -0.24 36.72
CA ARG A 529 -21.40 0.76 37.34
C ARG A 529 -20.60 2.06 37.58
N ARG A 530 -20.97 3.14 36.91
CA ARG A 530 -20.32 4.46 37.07
C ARG A 530 -21.09 5.30 38.10
N PHE A 531 -20.45 5.61 39.21
CA PHE A 531 -20.89 6.68 40.10
C PHE A 531 -20.48 8.01 39.48
N ALA A 532 -21.45 8.84 39.10
CA ALA A 532 -21.19 10.17 38.56
C ALA A 532 -20.75 11.10 39.70
N THR A 533 -19.45 11.14 39.97
CA THR A 533 -18.84 12.37 40.51
C THR A 533 -18.66 13.28 39.31
N GLY A 534 -19.37 14.41 39.29
CA GLY A 534 -19.26 15.38 38.21
C GLY A 534 -17.79 15.66 37.92
N GLN A 535 -17.36 15.39 36.69
CA GLN A 535 -16.04 15.84 36.24
C GLN A 535 -16.02 17.34 36.45
N SER A 536 -15.20 17.82 37.38
CA SER A 536 -14.63 19.15 37.27
C SER A 536 -13.99 19.18 35.89
N GLN A 537 -14.66 19.79 34.92
CA GLN A 537 -14.01 20.16 33.67
C GLN A 537 -12.78 20.95 34.10
N VAL A 538 -11.60 20.34 33.95
CA VAL A 538 -10.37 21.11 33.87
C VAL A 538 -10.63 22.02 32.66
N LYS A 539 -11.01 23.27 32.92
CA LYS A 539 -11.01 24.31 31.90
C LYS A 539 -9.61 24.28 31.33
N LEU A 540 -9.46 23.74 30.12
CA LEU A 540 -8.27 23.98 29.34
C LEU A 540 -8.12 25.51 29.31
N ASP A 541 -7.00 26.01 29.82
CA ASP A 541 -6.71 27.44 29.74
C ASP A 541 -6.82 27.86 28.27
N SER A 542 -7.90 28.59 27.93
CA SER A 542 -8.08 29.19 26.62
C SER A 542 -6.98 30.23 26.44
N ARG A 543 -5.86 29.84 25.84
CA ARG A 543 -4.79 30.76 25.46
C ARG A 543 -5.03 31.26 24.03
N PRO A 544 -4.71 32.54 23.74
CA PRO A 544 -4.80 33.05 22.38
C PRO A 544 -3.83 32.29 21.47
N ASN A 545 -4.27 31.99 20.25
CA ASN A 545 -3.42 31.42 19.20
C ASN A 545 -2.36 32.46 18.80
N GLU A 546 -1.09 32.26 19.21
CA GLU A 546 0.02 33.18 18.90
C GLU A 546 0.35 33.18 17.41
N PHE A 547 -0.05 32.14 16.68
CA PHE A 547 0.07 32.08 15.22
C PHE A 547 -0.85 33.11 14.51
N ASN A 548 -1.89 33.61 15.18
CA ASN A 548 -2.91 34.47 14.55
C ASN A 548 -2.34 35.73 13.90
N SER A 549 -1.44 36.43 14.60
CA SER A 549 -0.84 37.67 14.09
C SER A 549 0.26 37.44 13.03
N VAL A 550 0.74 36.20 12.87
CA VAL A 550 1.90 35.89 12.03
C VAL A 550 1.59 34.96 10.86
N ALA A 551 0.40 34.34 10.82
CA ALA A 551 0.03 33.32 9.82
C ALA A 551 0.29 33.75 8.37
N GLY A 552 -0.04 35.01 8.03
CA GLY A 552 0.19 35.55 6.69
C GLY A 552 1.67 35.59 6.27
N HIS A 553 2.60 35.74 7.22
CA HIS A 553 4.04 35.73 6.93
C HIS A 553 4.60 34.34 6.64
N PHE A 554 3.91 33.28 7.07
CA PHE A 554 4.26 31.90 6.75
C PHE A 554 3.63 31.48 5.43
N PHE A 555 2.38 31.88 5.20
CA PHE A 555 1.55 31.37 4.09
C PHE A 555 1.78 32.10 2.76
N PHE A 556 1.61 33.43 2.71
CA PHE A 556 1.58 34.15 1.42
C PHE A 556 2.91 34.11 0.66
N PRO A 557 4.09 34.23 1.30
CA PRO A 557 5.35 34.12 0.57
C PRO A 557 5.56 32.75 -0.10
N LEU A 558 4.98 31.68 0.46
CA LEU A 558 5.06 30.32 -0.08
C LEU A 558 4.12 30.07 -1.25
N ILE A 559 3.05 30.85 -1.42
CA ILE A 559 2.08 30.65 -2.50
C ILE A 559 2.34 31.57 -3.70
N GLN A 560 3.20 32.58 -3.57
CA GLN A 560 3.33 33.66 -4.55
C GLN A 560 4.21 33.33 -5.76
N HIS A 561 5.17 32.42 -5.63
CA HIS A 561 6.24 32.23 -6.61
C HIS A 561 6.38 30.79 -7.11
N PHE A 562 5.35 29.96 -6.93
CA PHE A 562 5.38 28.54 -7.30
C PHE A 562 5.47 28.32 -8.82
N ASP A 563 5.05 29.29 -9.62
CA ASP A 563 4.98 29.26 -11.08
C ASP A 563 6.24 29.82 -11.77
N ARG A 564 7.23 30.30 -11.00
CA ARG A 564 8.47 30.87 -11.53
C ARG A 564 9.52 29.78 -11.75
N PRO A 565 9.85 29.39 -12.99
CA PRO A 565 10.90 28.42 -13.23
C PRO A 565 12.26 29.05 -12.91
N LEU A 566 13.03 28.41 -12.04
CA LEU A 566 14.45 28.69 -11.87
C LEU A 566 15.25 27.63 -12.63
N THR A 567 16.43 27.99 -13.14
CA THR A 567 17.25 27.12 -14.01
C THR A 567 17.52 25.73 -13.42
N THR A 568 17.53 25.60 -12.09
CA THR A 568 17.79 24.35 -11.35
C THR A 568 16.68 23.99 -10.35
N PHE A 569 15.54 24.67 -10.40
CA PHE A 569 14.42 24.42 -9.49
C PHE A 569 13.11 24.71 -10.21
N ASP A 570 12.43 23.65 -10.62
CA ASP A 570 11.18 23.68 -11.38
C ASP A 570 10.10 22.89 -10.65
N LEU A 571 9.31 23.60 -9.84
CA LEU A 571 8.21 23.03 -9.06
C LEU A 571 7.10 22.43 -9.93
N LEU A 572 6.86 22.99 -11.12
CA LEU A 572 5.78 22.55 -12.01
C LEU A 572 6.23 21.41 -12.95
N GLY A 573 7.54 21.23 -13.12
CA GLY A 573 8.15 20.13 -13.87
C GLY A 573 8.71 19.05 -12.96
N GLU A 574 10.04 18.92 -12.94
CA GLU A 574 10.76 17.78 -12.34
C GLU A 574 10.74 17.78 -10.80
N ASP A 575 10.63 18.94 -10.15
CA ASP A 575 10.67 19.05 -8.67
C ASP A 575 9.28 18.96 -8.03
N HIS A 576 8.36 18.26 -8.69
CA HIS A 576 6.98 18.05 -8.22
C HIS A 576 6.85 17.38 -6.84
N LEU A 577 7.88 16.67 -6.35
CA LEU A 577 7.92 16.18 -4.96
C LEU A 577 7.95 17.34 -3.96
N VAL A 578 8.76 18.37 -4.24
CA VAL A 578 8.84 19.60 -3.44
C VAL A 578 7.55 20.37 -3.56
N LEU A 579 6.94 20.42 -4.76
CA LEU A 579 5.61 21.00 -4.94
C LEU A 579 4.57 20.29 -4.09
N GLY A 580 4.53 18.95 -4.10
CA GLY A 580 3.62 18.18 -3.25
C GLY A 580 3.82 18.52 -1.77
N ARG A 581 5.06 18.59 -1.30
CA ARG A 581 5.39 18.98 0.08
C ARG A 581 4.97 20.41 0.41
N LEU A 582 5.15 21.34 -0.52
CA LEU A 582 4.69 22.73 -0.40
C LEU A 582 3.17 22.77 -0.27
N VAL A 583 2.43 22.05 -1.11
CA VAL A 583 0.96 22.00 -1.09
C VAL A 583 0.44 21.44 0.23
N HIS A 584 1.00 20.31 0.70
CA HIS A 584 0.66 19.76 2.01
C HIS A 584 1.00 20.73 3.16
N THR A 585 2.12 21.45 3.05
CA THR A 585 2.51 22.49 4.02
C THR A 585 1.47 23.61 4.07
N LEU A 586 1.02 24.11 2.91
CA LEU A 586 -0.01 25.15 2.81
C LEU A 586 -1.34 24.67 3.43
N SER A 587 -1.74 23.43 3.17
CA SER A 587 -2.92 22.81 3.81
C SER A 587 -2.81 22.78 5.34
N ILE A 588 -1.65 22.39 5.87
CA ILE A 588 -1.43 22.36 7.33
C ILE A 588 -1.45 23.77 7.91
N LEU A 589 -0.76 24.73 7.28
CA LEU A 589 -0.76 26.12 7.73
C LEU A 589 -2.18 26.72 7.73
N MET A 590 -3.01 26.37 6.75
CA MET A 590 -4.42 26.77 6.70
C MET A 590 -5.22 26.20 7.89
N CYS A 591 -5.04 24.92 8.21
CA CYS A 591 -5.65 24.29 9.39
C CYS A 591 -5.23 24.97 10.72
N LEU A 592 -3.95 25.33 10.85
CA LEU A 592 -3.43 25.98 12.05
C LEU A 592 -3.84 27.46 12.15
N ALA A 593 -4.23 28.06 11.03
CA ALA A 593 -4.75 29.43 10.92
C ALA A 593 -6.25 29.53 11.22
N ILE A 594 -6.87 28.52 11.85
CA ILE A 594 -8.26 28.59 12.30
C ILE A 594 -8.47 29.78 13.27
N ASN A 595 -9.55 30.52 13.08
CA ASN A 595 -9.90 31.75 13.83
C ASN A 595 -8.90 32.91 13.69
N THR A 596 -8.08 32.93 12.63
CA THR A 596 -7.19 34.05 12.33
C THR A 596 -7.85 35.12 11.48
N LEU A 597 -7.42 36.38 11.58
CA LEU A 597 -7.99 37.47 10.78
C LEU A 597 -7.72 37.30 9.28
N ALA A 598 -6.64 36.60 8.92
CA ALA A 598 -6.26 36.37 7.53
C ALA A 598 -6.92 35.12 6.92
N VAL A 599 -7.69 34.34 7.70
CA VAL A 599 -8.17 33.00 7.30
C VAL A 599 -8.99 33.03 6.01
N THR A 600 -9.87 34.02 5.83
CA THR A 600 -10.70 34.12 4.61
C THR A 600 -9.85 34.40 3.37
N VAL A 601 -8.90 35.34 3.47
CA VAL A 601 -7.99 35.69 2.36
C VAL A 601 -7.04 34.54 2.04
N MET A 602 -6.53 33.85 3.07
CA MET A 602 -5.71 32.65 2.92
C MET A 602 -6.49 31.52 2.23
N GLY A 603 -7.74 31.30 2.65
CA GLY A 603 -8.61 30.29 2.05
C GLY A 603 -8.87 30.55 0.57
N LYS A 604 -9.18 31.80 0.21
CA LYS A 604 -9.40 32.19 -1.20
C LYS A 604 -8.15 31.98 -2.06
N ALA A 605 -7.01 32.51 -1.62
CA ALA A 605 -5.74 32.31 -2.32
C ALA A 605 -5.38 30.82 -2.45
N LEU A 606 -5.71 29.99 -1.45
CA LEU A 606 -5.47 28.55 -1.50
C LEU A 606 -6.36 27.84 -2.52
N LEU A 607 -7.63 28.23 -2.66
CA LEU A 607 -8.52 27.66 -3.68
C LEU A 607 -8.10 28.06 -5.09
N GLU A 608 -7.68 29.30 -5.31
CA GLU A 608 -7.12 29.76 -6.59
C GLU A 608 -5.86 28.96 -6.97
N PHE A 609 -4.96 28.74 -6.00
CA PHE A 609 -3.78 27.90 -6.17
C PHE A 609 -4.15 26.43 -6.48
N VAL A 610 -5.15 25.88 -5.77
CA VAL A 610 -5.66 24.54 -6.05
C VAL A 610 -6.19 24.44 -7.47
N TRP A 611 -6.96 25.44 -7.90
CA TRP A 611 -7.55 25.48 -9.23
C TRP A 611 -6.49 25.44 -10.33
N ALA A 612 -5.38 26.17 -10.15
CA ALA A 612 -4.28 26.19 -11.10
C ALA A 612 -3.59 24.81 -11.29
N LEU A 613 -3.55 23.97 -10.24
CA LEU A 613 -2.79 22.71 -10.23
C LEU A 613 -3.65 21.44 -10.25
N ARG A 614 -4.98 21.57 -10.29
CA ARG A 614 -5.94 20.47 -10.07
C ARG A 614 -5.77 19.23 -10.97
N PHE A 615 -5.16 19.36 -12.15
CA PHE A 615 -4.94 18.26 -13.09
C PHE A 615 -3.49 17.76 -13.13
N HIS A 616 -2.76 17.89 -12.02
CA HIS A 616 -1.39 17.42 -11.93
C HIS A 616 -1.27 15.89 -12.11
N THR A 617 -0.24 15.44 -12.82
CA THR A 617 -0.03 14.02 -13.16
C THR A 617 0.35 13.17 -11.94
N ASP A 618 1.12 13.74 -11.02
CA ASP A 618 1.56 13.09 -9.79
C ASP A 618 0.47 13.03 -8.71
N SER A 619 0.23 11.83 -8.16
CA SER A 619 -0.82 11.60 -7.16
C SER A 619 -0.51 12.24 -5.82
N TYR A 620 0.76 12.35 -5.41
CA TYR A 620 1.11 12.97 -4.13
C TYR A 620 0.79 14.48 -4.13
N VAL A 621 0.99 15.16 -5.25
CA VAL A 621 0.53 16.55 -5.45
C VAL A 621 -1.00 16.63 -5.40
N ARG A 622 -1.72 15.76 -6.14
CA ARG A 622 -3.20 15.75 -6.13
C ARG A 622 -3.77 15.50 -4.73
N GLN A 623 -3.21 14.57 -3.96
CA GLN A 623 -3.58 14.34 -2.55
C GLN A 623 -3.40 15.61 -1.70
N GLY A 624 -2.32 16.37 -1.92
CA GLY A 624 -2.09 17.67 -1.27
C GLY A 624 -3.16 18.68 -1.63
N LEU A 625 -3.50 18.81 -2.91
CA LEU A 625 -4.52 19.76 -3.38
C LEU A 625 -5.91 19.45 -2.81
N LEU A 626 -6.28 18.18 -2.73
CA LEU A 626 -7.52 17.73 -2.09
C LEU A 626 -7.51 18.03 -0.58
N SER A 627 -6.36 17.85 0.07
CA SER A 627 -6.17 18.22 1.48
C SER A 627 -6.29 19.73 1.70
N CYS A 628 -5.83 20.55 0.75
CA CYS A 628 -6.04 22.00 0.76
C CYS A 628 -7.53 22.35 0.77
N VAL A 629 -8.34 21.75 -0.12
CA VAL A 629 -9.80 21.99 -0.13
C VAL A 629 -10.42 21.62 1.22
N SER A 630 -10.12 20.44 1.75
CA SER A 630 -10.55 20.02 3.09
C SER A 630 -10.13 21.02 4.18
N SER A 631 -8.89 21.52 4.15
CA SER A 631 -8.39 22.48 5.15
C SER A 631 -9.12 23.81 5.10
N VAL A 632 -9.49 24.30 3.91
CA VAL A 632 -10.30 25.52 3.74
C VAL A 632 -11.69 25.32 4.34
N LEU A 633 -12.35 24.22 4.00
CA LEU A 633 -13.70 23.89 4.50
C LEU A 633 -13.77 23.75 6.02
N LEU A 634 -12.68 23.31 6.65
CA LEU A 634 -12.60 23.12 8.10
C LEU A 634 -12.20 24.39 8.86
N SER A 635 -11.48 25.31 8.22
CA SER A 635 -10.80 26.42 8.92
C SER A 635 -11.46 27.78 8.69
N VAL A 636 -12.06 28.01 7.51
CA VAL A 636 -12.78 29.26 7.22
C VAL A 636 -14.20 29.17 7.82
N PRO A 637 -14.66 30.23 8.53
CA PRO A 637 -16.04 30.29 9.01
C PRO A 637 -17.06 30.13 7.87
N LYS A 638 -18.16 29.44 8.15
CA LYS A 638 -19.19 29.10 7.15
C LYS A 638 -19.81 30.33 6.49
N GLU A 639 -19.91 31.43 7.23
CA GLU A 639 -20.47 32.71 6.76
C GLU A 639 -19.61 33.25 5.61
N HIS A 640 -18.29 33.34 5.82
CA HIS A 640 -17.34 33.78 4.81
C HIS A 640 -17.19 32.80 3.64
N LEU A 641 -17.31 31.49 3.88
CA LEU A 641 -17.30 30.51 2.80
C LEU A 641 -18.44 30.74 1.81
N LEU A 642 -19.64 31.09 2.30
CA LEU A 642 -20.84 31.25 1.48
C LEU A 642 -20.97 32.65 0.89
N GLU A 643 -20.47 33.68 1.55
CA GLU A 643 -20.53 35.04 1.04
C GLU A 643 -19.38 35.35 0.08
N ASP A 644 -18.15 34.98 0.44
CA ASP A 644 -16.94 35.47 -0.24
C ASP A 644 -16.31 34.46 -1.23
N MET A 645 -16.69 33.17 -1.16
CA MET A 645 -16.01 32.06 -1.86
C MET A 645 -16.97 31.07 -2.56
N THR A 646 -18.20 31.47 -2.85
CA THR A 646 -19.22 30.56 -3.40
C THR A 646 -18.87 30.01 -4.79
N GLU A 647 -18.28 30.84 -5.67
CA GLU A 647 -17.92 30.40 -7.03
C GLU A 647 -16.82 29.33 -6.97
N GLU A 648 -15.76 29.58 -6.21
CA GLU A 648 -14.64 28.68 -6.02
C GLU A 648 -15.08 27.35 -5.36
N LEU A 649 -16.05 27.40 -4.45
CA LEU A 649 -16.62 26.20 -3.83
C LEU A 649 -17.48 25.38 -4.79
N LEU A 650 -18.24 25.99 -5.68
CA LEU A 650 -19.03 25.27 -6.69
C LEU A 650 -18.11 24.59 -7.71
N GLU A 651 -17.07 25.30 -8.15
CA GLU A 651 -16.02 24.77 -9.01
C GLU A 651 -15.30 23.58 -8.35
N ALA A 652 -14.90 23.73 -7.09
CA ALA A 652 -14.30 22.65 -6.31
C ALA A 652 -15.28 21.47 -6.16
N GLN A 653 -16.56 21.72 -5.89
CA GLN A 653 -17.56 20.64 -5.76
C GLN A 653 -17.66 19.81 -7.06
N SER A 654 -17.70 20.46 -8.21
CA SER A 654 -17.74 19.77 -9.52
C SER A 654 -16.48 18.92 -9.72
N TRP A 655 -15.30 19.50 -9.49
CA TRP A 655 -14.02 18.82 -9.65
C TRP A 655 -13.87 17.63 -8.69
N LEU A 656 -14.28 17.77 -7.42
CA LEU A 656 -14.26 16.67 -6.46
C LEU A 656 -15.13 15.49 -6.90
N GLY A 657 -16.29 15.75 -7.51
CA GLY A 657 -17.14 14.70 -8.10
C GLY A 657 -16.41 13.92 -9.19
N ASP A 658 -15.74 14.61 -10.12
CA ASP A 658 -14.92 13.98 -11.16
C ASP A 658 -13.78 13.13 -10.56
N VAL A 659 -13.10 13.62 -9.51
CA VAL A 659 -12.00 12.91 -8.85
C VAL A 659 -12.49 11.60 -8.21
N VAL A 660 -13.65 11.62 -7.53
CA VAL A 660 -14.22 10.42 -6.89
C VAL A 660 -14.49 9.31 -7.92
N GLU A 661 -14.92 9.66 -9.12
CA GLU A 661 -15.25 8.68 -10.16
C GLU A 661 -14.04 8.23 -10.98
N LYS A 662 -13.11 9.15 -11.30
CA LYS A 662 -12.13 8.95 -12.38
C LYS A 662 -10.68 8.89 -11.93
N ASP A 663 -10.32 9.33 -10.72
CA ASP A 663 -8.90 9.38 -10.31
C ASP A 663 -8.36 7.94 -10.13
N PRO A 664 -7.17 7.61 -10.67
CA PRO A 664 -6.57 6.29 -10.50
C PRO A 664 -6.17 6.00 -9.05
N ASP A 665 -5.81 7.03 -8.27
CA ASP A 665 -5.33 6.87 -6.91
C ASP A 665 -6.48 6.74 -5.89
N GLY A 666 -6.47 5.67 -5.10
CA GLY A 666 -7.53 5.37 -4.13
C GLY A 666 -7.61 6.38 -2.98
N ASP A 667 -6.48 6.97 -2.58
CA ASP A 667 -6.43 7.97 -1.52
C ASP A 667 -6.97 9.31 -2.02
N CYS A 668 -6.67 9.70 -3.27
CA CYS A 668 -7.34 10.84 -3.92
C CYS A 668 -8.86 10.69 -3.93
N ARG A 669 -9.39 9.54 -4.37
CA ARG A 669 -10.85 9.28 -4.36
C ARG A 669 -11.44 9.41 -2.96
N ARG A 670 -10.74 8.90 -1.94
CA ARG A 670 -11.15 8.96 -0.54
C ARG A 670 -11.16 10.40 0.01
N LEU A 671 -10.10 11.18 -0.22
CA LEU A 671 -10.00 12.58 0.20
C LEU A 671 -11.04 13.46 -0.49
N ALA A 672 -11.32 13.20 -1.77
CA ALA A 672 -12.34 13.91 -2.51
C ALA A 672 -13.74 13.62 -1.96
N LEU A 673 -14.05 12.36 -1.66
CA LEU A 673 -15.30 11.97 -1.01
C LEU A 673 -15.46 12.63 0.37
N GLN A 674 -14.40 12.66 1.18
CA GLN A 674 -14.41 13.34 2.47
C GLN A 674 -14.71 14.83 2.33
N SER A 675 -14.08 15.51 1.37
CA SER A 675 -14.31 16.93 1.10
C SER A 675 -15.77 17.19 0.66
N LEU A 676 -16.34 16.33 -0.19
CA LEU A 676 -17.75 16.43 -0.58
C LEU A 676 -18.71 16.25 0.61
N LEU A 677 -18.43 15.30 1.50
CA LEU A 677 -19.23 15.11 2.72
C LEU A 677 -19.15 16.33 3.64
N LEU A 678 -17.99 16.98 3.74
CA LEU A 678 -17.84 18.25 4.47
C LEU A 678 -18.71 19.35 3.84
N MET A 679 -18.69 19.49 2.51
CA MET A 679 -19.54 20.46 1.80
C MET A 679 -21.04 20.18 1.99
N GLU A 680 -21.46 18.91 1.97
CA GLU A 680 -22.87 18.55 2.20
C GLU A 680 -23.31 18.89 3.64
N ASN A 681 -22.44 18.66 4.62
CA ASN A 681 -22.69 19.04 6.01
C ASN A 681 -22.77 20.56 6.21
N LEU A 682 -22.03 21.35 5.43
CA LEU A 682 -22.17 22.81 5.43
C LEU A 682 -23.56 23.22 4.91
N LYS A 683 -24.04 22.60 3.83
CA LYS A 683 -25.39 22.87 3.28
C LYS A 683 -26.52 22.51 4.25
N LYS A 684 -26.36 21.45 5.04
CA LYS A 684 -27.37 21.01 6.05
C LYS A 684 -27.43 21.88 7.31
N LYS A 685 -26.42 22.72 7.55
CA LYS A 685 -26.33 23.61 8.72
C LYS A 685 -26.76 25.05 8.41
N LEU A 686 -27.20 25.29 7.18
CA LEU A 686 -28.00 26.43 6.74
C LEU A 686 -29.47 26.07 6.90
#